data_AF-A0A6P7HXE3-F1
#
_entry.id   AF-A0A6P7HXE3-F1
#
_cell.length_a   1.000
_cell.length_b   1.000
_cell.length_c   1.000
_cell.angle_alpha   90.00
_cell.angle_beta   90.00
_cell.angle_gamma   90.00
#
_symmetry.space_group_name_H-M   'P 1'
#
loop_
_entity.id
_entity.type
_entity.pdbx_description
1 polymer ?
#
loop_
_entity_poly.entity_id
_entity_poly.type
_entity_poly.pdbx_seq_one_letter_code
_entity_poly.pdbx_strand_id
1 'polypeptide(L)'
;MLPCLCEGGGSAMSMSEEEEEHVPPPESHLWRKHDIQNRAQSPEQQSGGSSKDEHSCVSMESMDKPPRFEERHPLETQDQSMEQYLSDLKSVFTNLEEQIFTFVKDQLKQHQMYLSPYYPQCLEKHSEDGDMVDNELKEPRNRSKEAVFGMVLYFLKTMKRADLADLLQQRTLARVCGQIKTNLRKKCLCVIEGITRTGNPASLNQIYVELHITEERTTVDNEHEIRQIETASRKLDKTTTKIRVEDIFKSLTGTARTVMTQGVAGIGKTVLTQKFTLDWAEDKTNQDIHFTFPFTFRELNVLRDKKFSLVELVHHFFPETKEAGICSFHHFRVVFIFDGLDECRLPLDFHNNEVLTDVTESASVDVLLTNLIRGKLLPSARLWITTRPAAANQIPPDCVDVVTEVTGFTDPQKEEYFRKKFKDEEQVSRIMNDVKKYRSLHIMCHFPVFCWITATVLEDAIKTSQKAVLPNTLTEMYIHFLVVQTKWKSIRYDGGAETDAHWSKKNKEMIKSLGKLAFDQLQKGNLIFYESDLTECGIDIRAASVYSGVFTQIFKEERGLYQDKVFCFVHLSVQEFLAALHVHLTFTNTDINLLAGQEQSTFASKLFKKKSKLAYFYQSAVDKALQNPNGHLDLFLRFLLGLSLQTNQDLLRGLLKHTGESAEINEETINYIKKKISENSPERSISLFYCLNELKDHSLEEDIQHYLNSERLSSDELSPAQWSALGFILLSSEKDLDVFDLRKYSASEHALQMLLQVVKASKKALLSGCNLSNRSCEVLSSVLSSQSSLRELDLSDNNLQDSGTQILSVGLKSTCCTLEALRLSGCNLSERSCYVLSSVLSCPSSSLRELDLSNNNLKDSGVMLLFEGLENPHCRLETLRLRSCNLSKKSCEPTSQFRKFLSSMLKELDMDDNKCRVLQSSEDLPTLPPQLESSQSQSIREICNEGQRLKNDLKRYYCKLTLDPSTTHRCLQLSDDNREVTRVNEEQPYPGHPDRFDHWVQLLCTRGLTDRCYWEVEFKGGIYISVTYRGITRKGKSNECRMGRNDHSWSLFCSDAYDYHFWQNGMKTNVHPPSSSVSHKVAVYVDYPAGTLSFYKVSSDTLIHLHTFNTAFTEPLYPGFGFGSTGYSVSLCSL
;
A
#
# COMPACT_ATOMS: atom_id res chain seq x y z
N MET A 1 14.88 -13.12 50.71
CA MET A 1 14.83 -13.22 52.18
C MET A 1 13.68 -12.35 52.68
N LEU A 2 13.05 -12.78 53.77
CA LEU A 2 11.84 -12.26 54.42
C LEU A 2 11.89 -10.76 54.86
N PRO A 3 10.74 -10.15 55.26
CA PRO A 3 10.37 -8.74 55.10
C PRO A 3 10.33 -7.91 56.41
N CYS A 4 10.09 -6.60 56.31
CA CYS A 4 9.57 -5.71 57.37
C CYS A 4 8.41 -4.90 56.76
N LEU A 5 7.13 -4.96 57.18
CA LEU A 5 6.47 -4.60 58.46
C LEU A 5 6.78 -3.18 58.94
N CYS A 6 5.80 -2.28 58.73
CA CYS A 6 5.36 -1.27 59.70
C CYS A 6 3.89 -0.92 59.45
N GLU A 7 3.09 -1.10 60.50
CA GLU A 7 1.67 -0.79 60.65
C GLU A 7 1.45 0.69 61.02
N GLY A 8 0.22 1.19 60.86
CA GLY A 8 -0.45 1.87 61.97
C GLY A 8 -1.02 3.28 61.76
N GLY A 9 -2.37 3.35 61.67
CA GLY A 9 -3.24 4.42 62.21
C GLY A 9 -3.41 5.69 61.36
N GLY A 10 -4.57 6.33 61.21
CA GLY A 10 -5.90 6.14 61.81
C GLY A 10 -6.61 7.50 61.96
N SER A 11 -7.80 7.63 61.35
CA SER A 11 -8.96 8.45 61.77
C SER A 11 -9.00 10.00 61.63
N ALA A 12 -9.80 10.44 60.64
CA ALA A 12 -11.03 11.26 60.71
C ALA A 12 -11.12 12.72 61.26
N MET A 13 -11.98 13.48 60.54
CA MET A 13 -12.90 14.58 60.93
C MET A 13 -12.51 16.06 60.76
N SER A 14 -13.00 16.62 59.64
CA SER A 14 -13.97 17.73 59.49
C SER A 14 -13.70 19.19 59.94
N MET A 15 -14.16 20.07 59.04
CA MET A 15 -14.74 21.43 59.19
C MET A 15 -13.88 22.66 58.85
N SER A 16 -14.28 23.29 57.73
CA SER A 16 -14.50 24.73 57.46
C SER A 16 -13.57 25.79 58.07
N GLU A 17 -13.04 26.69 57.23
CA GLU A 17 -13.46 28.10 57.19
C GLU A 17 -12.83 28.84 56.00
N GLU A 18 -13.53 29.90 55.60
CA GLU A 18 -13.24 30.87 54.56
C GLU A 18 -12.00 31.70 54.90
N GLU A 19 -11.26 32.17 53.88
CA GLU A 19 -10.71 33.53 53.91
C GLU A 19 -10.41 34.01 52.49
N GLU A 20 -11.14 35.05 52.10
CA GLU A 20 -10.86 35.93 50.98
C GLU A 20 -9.57 36.71 51.25
N GLU A 21 -8.66 36.79 50.29
CA GLU A 21 -7.77 37.93 50.19
C GLU A 21 -7.71 38.44 48.75
N HIS A 22 -7.86 39.75 48.66
CA HIS A 22 -8.23 40.52 47.48
C HIS A 22 -7.09 41.51 47.21
N VAL A 23 -6.87 41.83 45.92
CA VAL A 23 -6.22 43.07 45.38
C VAL A 23 -4.68 43.03 45.20
N PRO A 24 -4.04 43.71 44.21
CA PRO A 24 -4.39 44.15 42.83
C PRO A 24 -3.33 43.74 41.76
N PRO A 25 -3.52 44.08 40.45
CA PRO A 25 -2.51 43.90 39.40
C PRO A 25 -1.54 45.10 39.31
N PRO A 26 -0.43 44.99 38.56
CA PRO A 26 0.16 46.17 37.95
C PRO A 26 0.27 46.06 36.42
N GLU A 27 0.02 47.23 35.85
CA GLU A 27 -0.10 47.59 34.47
C GLU A 27 1.20 47.51 33.66
N SER A 28 0.99 47.44 32.36
CA SER A 28 1.89 47.83 31.28
C SER A 28 2.58 49.18 31.50
N HIS A 29 3.88 49.24 31.24
CA HIS A 29 4.54 50.45 30.75
C HIS A 29 5.65 50.14 29.74
N LEU A 30 5.36 50.47 28.48
CA LEU A 30 6.34 50.97 27.49
C LEU A 30 7.05 52.20 28.06
N TRP A 31 8.32 52.43 27.71
CA TRP A 31 8.85 53.66 27.07
C TRP A 31 10.36 53.56 26.73
N ARG A 32 10.65 53.77 25.44
CA ARG A 32 11.76 54.50 24.78
C ARG A 32 13.26 54.29 25.08
N LYS A 33 13.94 53.90 23.99
CA LYS A 33 15.17 54.39 23.35
C LYS A 33 15.83 55.69 23.89
N HIS A 34 17.15 55.62 24.07
CA HIS A 34 18.21 56.45 23.42
C HIS A 34 19.54 55.66 23.56
N ASP A 35 20.18 55.19 22.48
CA ASP A 35 21.16 55.87 21.62
C ASP A 35 22.46 56.28 22.34
N ILE A 36 23.60 55.63 22.00
CA ILE A 36 24.83 56.21 21.40
C ILE A 36 26.08 55.29 21.55
N GLN A 37 26.67 54.98 20.38
CA GLN A 37 28.09 54.69 20.02
C GLN A 37 28.80 53.52 20.72
N ASN A 38 29.16 52.39 20.08
CA ASN A 38 29.90 52.15 18.83
C ASN A 38 31.24 52.90 18.73
N ARG A 39 32.36 52.18 18.96
CA ARG A 39 33.67 52.51 18.43
C ARG A 39 34.52 51.24 18.24
N ALA A 40 34.47 50.71 17.03
CA ALA A 40 35.55 49.93 16.43
C ALA A 40 36.12 50.80 15.29
N GLN A 41 37.44 50.95 15.24
CA GLN A 41 38.16 51.37 14.04
C GLN A 41 39.40 50.49 13.92
N SER A 42 39.34 49.61 12.93
CA SER A 42 40.48 49.09 12.17
C SER A 42 41.13 50.22 11.36
N PRO A 43 42.43 50.15 11.03
CA PRO A 43 43.01 50.99 10.01
C PRO A 43 42.90 50.36 8.62
N GLU A 44 42.85 51.26 7.65
CA GLU A 44 42.61 51.09 6.22
C GLU A 44 43.71 50.31 5.49
N GLN A 45 43.31 49.60 4.43
CA GLN A 45 44.15 49.38 3.26
C GLN A 45 43.40 49.91 2.02
N GLN A 46 43.87 51.04 1.49
CA GLN A 46 43.69 51.40 0.09
C GLN A 46 44.93 50.95 -0.67
N SER A 47 44.75 50.25 -1.79
CA SER A 47 45.12 50.76 -3.11
C SER A 47 45.10 49.63 -4.15
N GLY A 48 44.40 49.87 -5.25
CA GLY A 48 44.69 49.27 -6.54
C GLY A 48 45.16 50.37 -7.49
N GLY A 49 46.20 50.11 -8.28
CA GLY A 49 46.62 51.02 -9.36
C GLY A 49 48.08 50.94 -9.80
N SER A 50 48.39 49.98 -10.67
CA SER A 50 49.36 49.99 -11.79
C SER A 50 50.74 50.68 -11.67
N SER A 51 51.81 49.92 -11.94
CA SER A 51 52.55 49.91 -13.23
C SER A 51 54.06 49.64 -13.04
N LYS A 52 54.63 48.86 -13.99
CA LYS A 52 56.07 48.72 -14.34
C LYS A 52 56.96 48.00 -13.31
N ASP A 53 57.97 47.20 -13.63
CA ASP A 53 58.58 46.67 -14.86
C ASP A 53 59.33 45.38 -14.45
N GLU A 54 59.50 44.49 -15.42
CA GLU A 54 60.59 43.51 -15.69
C GLU A 54 61.43 42.80 -14.59
N HIS A 55 61.77 41.54 -14.95
CA HIS A 55 62.91 40.70 -14.55
C HIS A 55 62.73 39.61 -13.47
N SER A 56 62.54 38.39 -14.00
CA SER A 56 63.24 37.14 -13.74
C SER A 56 64.21 36.99 -12.54
N CYS A 57 64.07 35.83 -11.89
CA CYS A 57 65.12 34.84 -11.61
C CYS A 57 65.91 34.86 -10.27
N VAL A 58 65.78 33.70 -9.59
CA VAL A 58 66.74 32.88 -8.79
C VAL A 58 66.98 33.12 -7.28
N SER A 59 66.73 32.03 -6.55
CA SER A 59 67.53 31.36 -5.49
C SER A 59 67.64 31.89 -4.04
N MET A 60 67.25 30.96 -3.16
CA MET A 60 67.94 30.40 -1.98
C MET A 60 68.20 31.23 -0.70
N GLU A 61 67.73 30.60 0.39
CA GLU A 61 68.37 30.43 1.71
C GLU A 61 68.60 31.63 2.62
N SER A 62 67.92 31.64 3.78
CA SER A 62 68.47 31.14 5.07
C SER A 62 67.81 31.82 6.29
N MET A 63 67.89 31.10 7.41
CA MET A 63 67.22 31.30 8.69
C MET A 63 67.76 32.46 9.55
N ASP A 64 66.96 32.75 10.60
CA ASP A 64 67.36 33.19 11.97
C ASP A 64 67.77 34.66 12.15
N LYS A 65 67.33 35.42 13.16
CA LYS A 65 66.82 35.11 14.52
C LYS A 65 66.12 36.36 15.13
N PRO A 66 65.44 36.22 16.30
CA PRO A 66 64.70 37.28 17.01
C PRO A 66 65.52 37.97 18.13
N PRO A 67 64.99 39.05 18.78
CA PRO A 67 65.76 39.90 19.70
C PRO A 67 65.52 39.64 21.20
N ARG A 68 66.35 40.34 22.00
CA ARG A 68 66.83 40.09 23.36
C ARG A 68 65.99 40.67 24.53
N PHE A 69 66.27 40.09 25.70
CA PHE A 69 65.99 40.50 27.09
C PHE A 69 66.79 41.75 27.55
N GLU A 70 66.31 42.42 28.62
CA GLU A 70 67.07 43.33 29.49
C GLU A 70 67.42 42.70 30.85
N GLU A 71 68.54 43.16 31.41
CA GLU A 71 69.44 42.51 32.38
C GLU A 71 69.14 42.79 33.87
N ARG A 72 69.55 41.85 34.75
CA ARG A 72 70.31 42.18 35.98
C ARG A 72 71.38 41.12 36.28
N HIS A 73 72.59 41.64 36.51
CA HIS A 73 73.92 41.09 36.80
C HIS A 73 74.08 40.46 38.24
N PRO A 74 75.24 39.90 38.65
CA PRO A 74 75.83 38.62 38.24
C PRO A 74 76.40 37.83 39.46
N LEU A 75 77.08 36.70 39.18
CA LEU A 75 78.16 36.03 39.95
C LEU A 75 77.88 34.58 40.35
N GLU A 76 78.60 33.71 39.63
CA GLU A 76 79.28 32.51 40.13
C GLU A 76 78.38 31.40 40.68
N THR A 77 77.83 30.57 39.77
CA THR A 77 77.58 29.11 39.98
C THR A 77 77.00 28.50 38.69
N GLN A 78 77.75 28.49 37.58
CA GLN A 78 77.22 28.04 36.28
C GLN A 78 77.60 26.62 35.82
N ASP A 79 78.46 25.90 36.54
CA ASP A 79 78.74 24.49 36.19
C ASP A 79 77.81 23.50 36.89
N GLN A 80 77.33 23.78 38.11
CA GLN A 80 76.43 22.85 38.82
C GLN A 80 74.97 22.91 38.34
N SER A 81 74.48 24.05 37.84
CA SER A 81 73.06 24.15 37.42
C SER A 81 72.78 23.50 36.05
N MET A 82 73.76 23.47 35.15
CA MET A 82 73.64 22.81 33.84
C MET A 82 73.82 21.29 33.95
N GLU A 83 74.72 20.80 34.82
CA GLU A 83 74.82 19.38 35.12
C GLU A 83 73.58 18.86 35.83
N GLN A 84 72.99 19.63 36.75
CA GLN A 84 71.75 19.27 37.42
C GLN A 84 70.56 19.27 36.46
N TYR A 85 70.45 20.28 35.58
CA TYR A 85 69.43 20.31 34.52
C TYR A 85 69.59 19.15 33.52
N LEU A 86 70.83 18.83 33.10
CA LEU A 86 71.11 17.69 32.22
C LEU A 86 70.86 16.34 32.92
N SER A 87 71.16 16.23 34.21
CA SER A 87 70.86 15.06 35.04
C SER A 87 69.35 14.89 35.24
N ASP A 88 68.62 15.98 35.46
CA ASP A 88 67.16 16.00 35.57
C ASP A 88 66.49 15.68 34.23
N LEU A 89 67.00 16.21 33.11
CA LEU A 89 66.51 15.83 31.79
C LEU A 89 66.77 14.35 31.51
N LYS A 90 67.96 13.86 31.87
CA LYS A 90 68.32 12.45 31.71
C LYS A 90 67.46 11.56 32.59
N SER A 91 67.13 11.98 33.82
CA SER A 91 66.24 11.22 34.70
C SER A 91 64.79 11.22 34.20
N VAL A 92 64.30 12.36 33.67
CA VAL A 92 62.98 12.46 33.03
C VAL A 92 62.88 11.58 31.79
N PHE A 93 63.87 11.62 30.90
CA PHE A 93 63.88 10.76 29.71
C PHE A 93 64.08 9.28 30.07
N THR A 94 64.86 8.96 31.09
CA THR A 94 64.99 7.58 31.60
C THR A 94 63.65 7.08 32.15
N ASN A 95 62.94 7.92 32.91
CA ASN A 95 61.61 7.59 33.43
C ASN A 95 60.57 7.46 32.30
N LEU A 96 60.62 8.35 31.31
CA LEU A 96 59.76 8.31 30.13
C LEU A 96 60.00 7.05 29.31
N GLU A 97 61.27 6.67 29.07
CA GLU A 97 61.64 5.42 28.41
C GLU A 97 61.09 4.21 29.18
N GLU A 98 61.22 4.19 30.51
CA GLU A 98 60.73 3.08 31.33
C GLU A 98 59.20 2.97 31.30
N GLN A 99 58.48 4.10 31.34
CA GLN A 99 57.03 4.14 31.22
C GLN A 99 56.53 3.70 29.83
N ILE A 100 57.14 4.22 28.75
CA ILE A 100 56.81 3.83 27.37
C ILE A 100 57.12 2.35 27.16
N PHE A 101 58.29 1.88 27.59
CA PHE A 101 58.70 0.49 27.45
C PHE A 101 57.75 -0.44 28.19
N THR A 102 57.37 -0.12 29.43
CA THR A 102 56.43 -0.92 30.22
C THR A 102 55.06 -0.97 29.54
N PHE A 103 54.53 0.18 29.12
CA PHE A 103 53.25 0.26 28.41
C PHE A 103 53.24 -0.55 27.10
N VAL A 104 54.24 -0.36 26.23
CA VAL A 104 54.36 -1.09 24.96
C VAL A 104 54.54 -2.58 25.20
N LYS A 105 55.34 -2.97 26.20
CA LYS A 105 55.58 -4.38 26.56
C LYS A 105 54.32 -5.07 27.04
N ASP A 106 53.48 -4.40 27.84
CA ASP A 106 52.21 -4.95 28.29
C ASP A 106 51.19 -5.07 27.15
N GLN A 107 51.14 -4.09 26.24
CA GLN A 107 50.33 -4.19 25.01
C GLN A 107 50.81 -5.33 24.09
N LEU A 108 52.12 -5.50 23.91
CA LEU A 108 52.69 -6.61 23.13
C LEU A 108 52.35 -7.98 23.74
N LYS A 109 52.42 -8.14 25.07
CA LYS A 109 51.98 -9.36 25.75
C LYS A 109 50.49 -9.64 25.51
N GLN A 110 49.66 -8.59 25.58
CA GLN A 110 48.23 -8.69 25.33
C GLN A 110 47.93 -9.11 23.88
N HIS A 111 48.63 -8.55 22.89
CA HIS A 111 48.49 -8.96 21.48
C HIS A 111 49.06 -10.35 21.20
N GLN A 112 50.14 -10.73 21.87
CA GLN A 112 50.69 -12.08 21.81
C GLN A 112 49.69 -13.12 22.37
N MET A 113 48.97 -12.78 23.44
CA MET A 113 47.87 -13.62 23.94
C MET A 113 46.76 -13.78 22.90
N TYR A 114 46.40 -12.73 22.15
CA TYR A 114 45.40 -12.82 21.08
C TYR A 114 45.81 -13.75 19.93
N LEU A 115 47.11 -13.91 19.65
CA LEU A 115 47.64 -14.82 18.63
C LEU A 115 47.80 -16.27 19.12
N SER A 116 47.67 -16.54 20.41
CA SER A 116 47.80 -17.89 20.97
C SER A 116 46.60 -18.78 20.58
N PRO A 117 46.81 -20.05 20.17
CA PRO A 117 45.72 -20.99 19.86
C PRO A 117 45.01 -21.56 21.12
N TYR A 118 45.52 -21.31 22.32
CA TYR A 118 44.99 -21.84 23.59
C TYR A 118 44.32 -20.78 24.48
N TYR A 119 44.07 -19.57 23.99
CA TYR A 119 43.40 -18.54 24.77
C TYR A 119 41.88 -18.77 24.79
N PRO A 120 41.24 -19.03 25.94
CA PRO A 120 39.80 -19.27 25.99
C PRO A 120 39.03 -18.02 25.56
N GLN A 121 37.99 -18.21 24.75
CA GLN A 121 37.07 -17.13 24.30
C GLN A 121 36.22 -16.53 25.44
N CYS A 122 36.38 -16.99 26.69
CA CYS A 122 35.69 -16.51 27.88
C CYS A 122 36.62 -16.53 29.10
N LEU A 123 37.25 -15.41 29.43
CA LEU A 123 37.75 -15.15 30.79
C LEU A 123 37.55 -13.66 31.09
N GLU A 124 36.43 -13.39 31.77
CA GLU A 124 36.14 -12.14 32.45
C GLU A 124 36.98 -12.02 33.73
N LYS A 125 37.35 -10.77 34.04
CA LYS A 125 37.82 -10.22 35.33
C LYS A 125 39.26 -10.52 35.74
N HIS A 126 40.11 -9.48 35.65
CA HIS A 126 40.83 -8.90 36.79
C HIS A 126 41.57 -7.62 36.38
N SER A 127 40.96 -6.47 36.69
CA SER A 127 41.52 -5.12 36.93
C SER A 127 40.35 -4.17 36.68
N GLU A 128 39.67 -3.62 37.68
CA GLU A 128 40.18 -2.54 38.50
C GLU A 128 39.38 -2.56 39.82
N ASP A 129 40.07 -2.80 40.92
CA ASP A 129 39.70 -2.26 42.21
C ASP A 129 40.81 -1.23 42.51
N GLY A 130 40.43 0.04 42.63
CA GLY A 130 41.35 1.17 42.84
C GLY A 130 41.61 2.00 41.60
N ASP A 131 40.78 3.03 41.37
CA ASP A 131 41.21 4.43 41.27
C ASP A 131 40.06 5.32 40.78
N MET A 132 39.50 6.09 41.72
CA MET A 132 38.74 7.30 41.40
C MET A 132 39.74 8.40 41.02
N VAL A 133 40.15 8.44 39.75
CA VAL A 133 40.91 9.55 39.17
C VAL A 133 40.33 9.92 37.81
N ASP A 134 40.26 11.24 37.58
CA ASP A 134 39.53 11.99 36.56
C ASP A 134 39.39 11.36 35.15
N ASN A 135 38.18 11.52 34.60
CA ASN A 135 37.82 11.09 33.25
C ASN A 135 38.63 11.77 32.12
N GLU A 136 39.33 12.88 32.38
CA GLU A 136 40.14 13.61 31.38
C GLU A 136 41.45 12.90 30.99
N LEU A 137 41.98 11.98 31.80
CA LEU A 137 43.24 11.26 31.51
C LEU A 137 43.05 9.90 30.78
N LYS A 138 41.82 9.47 30.51
CA LYS A 138 41.54 8.17 29.86
C LYS A 138 41.64 8.20 28.34
N GLU A 139 41.38 9.33 27.68
CA GLU A 139 41.46 9.45 26.21
C GLU A 139 42.88 9.36 25.62
N PRO A 140 43.90 10.04 26.18
CA PRO A 140 45.27 9.96 25.67
C PRO A 140 45.80 8.52 25.70
N ARG A 141 45.44 7.77 26.75
CA ARG A 141 45.88 6.38 26.95
C ARG A 141 45.32 5.42 25.90
N ASN A 142 44.12 5.65 25.37
CA ASN A 142 43.53 4.82 24.32
C ASN A 142 44.13 5.12 22.93
N ARG A 143 44.39 6.40 22.59
CA ARG A 143 45.15 6.76 21.38
C ARG A 143 46.55 6.13 21.39
N SER A 144 47.20 6.09 22.55
CA SER A 144 48.50 5.41 22.71
C SER A 144 48.41 3.89 22.48
N LYS A 145 47.31 3.22 22.89
CA LYS A 145 47.11 1.79 22.60
C LYS A 145 46.95 1.53 21.10
N GLU A 146 46.23 2.40 20.40
CA GLU A 146 46.06 2.33 18.95
C GLU A 146 47.38 2.56 18.21
N ALA A 147 48.16 3.58 18.60
CA ALA A 147 49.48 3.82 18.02
C ALA A 147 50.38 2.59 18.17
N VAL A 148 50.35 1.93 19.33
CA VAL A 148 51.09 0.67 19.55
C VAL A 148 50.53 -0.46 18.70
N PHE A 149 49.22 -0.64 18.60
CA PHE A 149 48.61 -1.65 17.74
C PHE A 149 48.97 -1.45 16.26
N GLY A 150 48.91 -0.21 15.77
CA GLY A 150 49.32 0.19 14.43
C GLY A 150 50.81 -0.05 14.18
N MET A 151 51.67 0.28 15.15
CA MET A 151 53.10 -0.05 15.12
C MET A 151 53.31 -1.56 15.06
N VAL A 152 52.59 -2.36 15.86
CA VAL A 152 52.68 -3.83 15.84
C VAL A 152 52.31 -4.39 14.46
N LEU A 153 51.20 -3.94 13.87
CA LEU A 153 50.81 -4.36 12.52
C LEU A 153 51.83 -3.93 11.46
N TYR A 154 52.35 -2.71 11.55
CA TYR A 154 53.39 -2.19 10.66
C TYR A 154 54.68 -3.02 10.75
N PHE A 155 55.17 -3.29 11.96
CA PHE A 155 56.37 -4.08 12.17
C PHE A 155 56.16 -5.54 11.74
N LEU A 156 55.00 -6.16 12.01
CA LEU A 156 54.69 -7.51 11.52
C LEU A 156 54.71 -7.58 9.98
N LYS A 157 54.13 -6.58 9.29
CA LYS A 157 54.18 -6.49 7.82
C LYS A 157 55.60 -6.26 7.30
N THR A 158 56.38 -5.40 7.97
CA THR A 158 57.78 -5.11 7.62
C THR A 158 58.70 -6.32 7.86
N MET A 159 58.37 -7.16 8.85
CA MET A 159 59.02 -8.45 9.12
C MET A 159 58.60 -9.57 8.16
N LYS A 160 57.88 -9.26 7.06
CA LYS A 160 57.30 -10.23 6.10
C LYS A 160 56.35 -11.24 6.74
N ARG A 161 55.78 -10.91 7.91
CA ARG A 161 54.75 -11.68 8.63
C ARG A 161 53.37 -11.04 8.45
N ALA A 162 53.00 -10.79 7.19
CA ALA A 162 51.69 -10.23 6.86
C ALA A 162 50.56 -11.18 7.29
N ASP A 163 50.80 -12.49 7.25
CA ASP A 163 49.94 -13.55 7.78
C ASP A 163 49.57 -13.33 9.26
N LEU A 164 50.55 -12.99 10.11
CA LEU A 164 50.32 -12.73 11.53
C LEU A 164 49.68 -11.36 11.79
N ALA A 165 50.01 -10.35 10.97
CA ALA A 165 49.35 -9.05 11.05
C ALA A 165 47.86 -9.17 10.73
N ASP A 166 47.53 -9.87 9.64
CA ASP A 166 46.15 -10.10 9.21
C ASP A 166 45.41 -10.99 10.23
N LEU A 167 46.07 -12.01 10.78
CA LEU A 167 45.48 -12.87 11.83
C LEU A 167 45.22 -12.12 13.14
N LEU A 168 46.14 -11.25 13.58
CA LEU A 168 45.97 -10.42 14.77
C LEU A 168 44.81 -9.44 14.57
N GLN A 169 44.74 -8.80 13.40
CA GLN A 169 43.66 -7.90 13.05
C GLN A 169 42.31 -8.63 13.00
N GLN A 170 42.24 -9.80 12.34
CA GLN A 170 41.05 -10.64 12.27
C GLN A 170 40.56 -11.12 13.64
N ARG A 171 41.47 -11.56 14.52
CA ARG A 171 41.09 -12.05 15.86
C ARG A 171 40.60 -10.94 16.78
N THR A 172 41.21 -9.77 16.74
CA THR A 172 40.75 -8.60 17.49
C THR A 172 39.36 -8.17 17.02
N LEU A 173 39.15 -8.07 15.70
CA LEU A 173 37.84 -7.82 15.09
C LEU A 173 36.79 -8.86 15.49
N ALA A 174 37.11 -10.15 15.38
CA ALA A 174 36.19 -11.23 15.70
C ALA A 174 35.77 -11.21 17.19
N ARG A 175 36.67 -10.84 18.10
CA ARG A 175 36.35 -10.71 19.53
C ARG A 175 35.35 -9.59 19.79
N VAL A 176 35.62 -8.40 19.26
CA VAL A 176 34.79 -7.20 19.48
C VAL A 176 33.44 -7.35 18.80
N CYS A 177 33.45 -7.84 17.56
CA CYS A 177 32.25 -8.19 16.82
C CYS A 177 31.42 -9.25 17.58
N GLY A 178 32.06 -10.31 18.10
CA GLY A 178 31.37 -11.34 18.92
C GLY A 178 30.71 -10.77 20.18
N GLN A 179 31.36 -9.81 20.84
CA GLN A 179 30.83 -9.18 22.05
C GLN A 179 29.63 -8.27 21.74
N ILE A 180 29.74 -7.45 20.70
CA ILE A 180 28.63 -6.63 20.17
C ILE A 180 27.47 -7.52 19.71
N LYS A 181 27.74 -8.58 18.94
CA LYS A 181 26.74 -9.56 18.51
C LYS A 181 26.05 -10.21 19.70
N THR A 182 26.79 -10.57 20.76
CA THR A 182 26.21 -11.16 21.98
C THR A 182 25.28 -10.18 22.70
N ASN A 183 25.67 -8.90 22.81
CA ASN A 183 24.87 -7.88 23.46
C ASN A 183 23.64 -7.49 22.65
N LEU A 184 23.78 -7.34 21.33
CA LEU A 184 22.66 -7.13 20.42
C LEU A 184 21.74 -8.34 20.35
N ARG A 185 22.27 -9.57 20.38
CA ARG A 185 21.46 -10.78 20.50
C ARG A 185 20.61 -10.73 21.77
N LYS A 186 21.19 -10.39 22.93
CA LYS A 186 20.40 -10.23 24.17
C LYS A 186 19.34 -9.11 24.06
N LYS A 187 19.67 -7.98 23.43
CA LYS A 187 18.75 -6.83 23.24
C LYS A 187 17.60 -7.14 22.28
N CYS A 188 17.85 -7.89 21.20
CA CYS A 188 16.89 -8.16 20.12
C CYS A 188 16.20 -9.53 20.20
N LEU A 189 16.68 -10.48 21.02
CA LEU A 189 16.10 -11.82 21.12
C LEU A 189 14.69 -11.81 21.76
N CYS A 190 14.39 -10.82 22.60
CA CYS A 190 13.11 -10.67 23.26
C CYS A 190 12.36 -9.49 22.65
N VAL A 191 11.22 -9.74 21.98
CA VAL A 191 10.23 -8.68 21.78
C VAL A 191 9.56 -8.48 23.12
N ILE A 192 9.71 -7.28 23.69
CA ILE A 192 8.88 -6.90 24.84
C ILE A 192 7.47 -6.69 24.28
N GLU A 193 6.68 -7.76 24.23
CA GLU A 193 5.22 -7.73 23.98
C GLU A 193 4.49 -7.06 25.16
N GLY A 194 5.03 -5.97 25.70
CA GLY A 194 4.54 -5.24 26.86
C GLY A 194 4.42 -6.03 28.17
N ILE A 195 4.63 -7.36 28.22
CA ILE A 195 3.98 -8.18 29.26
C ILE A 195 4.86 -9.23 29.98
N THR A 196 6.13 -9.50 29.68
CA THR A 196 6.82 -10.62 30.38
C THR A 196 8.17 -10.29 31.02
N ARG A 197 8.19 -10.19 32.36
CA ARG A 197 9.42 -10.41 33.18
C ARG A 197 9.50 -11.81 33.82
N THR A 198 8.43 -12.61 33.80
CA THR A 198 8.39 -13.89 34.55
C THR A 198 7.75 -15.07 33.81
N GLY A 199 7.41 -14.94 32.52
CA GLY A 199 7.14 -16.07 31.63
C GLY A 199 8.15 -16.05 30.51
N ASN A 200 8.72 -17.19 30.12
CA ASN A 200 9.73 -17.30 29.07
C ASN A 200 9.39 -16.34 27.90
N PRO A 201 10.18 -15.28 27.64
CA PRO A 201 9.91 -14.40 26.53
C PRO A 201 9.92 -15.26 25.28
N ALA A 202 8.81 -15.25 24.55
CA ALA A 202 8.77 -15.92 23.26
C ALA A 202 9.86 -15.28 22.40
N SER A 203 10.76 -16.11 21.89
CA SER A 203 11.87 -15.63 21.09
C SER A 203 11.32 -14.87 19.88
N LEU A 204 11.91 -13.73 19.50
CA LEU A 204 11.51 -13.00 18.29
C LEU A 204 11.38 -13.97 17.10
N ASN A 205 12.30 -14.93 16.95
CA ASN A 205 12.26 -15.94 15.89
C ASN A 205 11.03 -16.88 15.93
N GLN A 206 10.40 -17.07 17.09
CA GLN A 206 9.22 -17.94 17.23
C GLN A 206 7.91 -17.25 16.80
N ILE A 207 7.82 -15.92 16.95
CA ILE A 207 6.60 -15.15 16.65
C ILE A 207 6.74 -14.34 15.35
N TYR A 208 7.96 -14.02 14.93
CA TYR A 208 8.21 -13.21 13.74
C TYR A 208 7.63 -13.86 12.49
N VAL A 209 6.84 -13.08 11.76
CA VAL A 209 6.36 -13.39 10.42
C VAL A 209 7.07 -12.43 9.46
N GLU A 210 7.59 -12.96 8.35
CA GLU A 210 8.34 -12.16 7.38
C GLU A 210 7.43 -11.07 6.79
N LEU A 211 7.79 -9.80 6.94
CA LEU A 211 7.01 -8.68 6.42
C LEU A 211 7.21 -8.50 4.91
N HIS A 212 6.15 -8.06 4.22
CA HIS A 212 6.24 -7.72 2.80
C HIS A 212 6.83 -6.31 2.61
N ILE A 213 7.91 -6.22 1.84
CA ILE A 213 8.64 -4.97 1.57
C ILE A 213 8.71 -4.76 0.06
N THR A 214 8.41 -3.54 -0.37
CA THR A 214 8.39 -3.15 -1.79
C THR A 214 9.24 -1.91 -2.02
N GLU A 215 9.87 -1.79 -3.20
CA GLU A 215 10.53 -0.54 -3.63
C GLU A 215 9.46 0.43 -4.13
N GLU A 216 9.40 1.65 -3.57
CA GLU A 216 8.39 2.65 -3.96
C GLU A 216 9.01 3.79 -4.78
N ARG A 217 8.29 4.25 -5.81
CA ARG A 217 8.58 5.52 -6.49
C ARG A 217 7.67 6.60 -5.91
N THR A 218 8.32 7.48 -5.13
CA THR A 218 7.80 8.66 -4.42
C THR A 218 6.37 9.12 -4.77
N THR A 219 5.42 8.83 -3.89
CA THR A 219 4.21 9.63 -3.71
C THR A 219 3.88 9.64 -2.22
N VAL A 220 4.01 10.81 -1.58
CA VAL A 220 3.73 10.99 -0.15
C VAL A 220 2.22 11.09 0.02
N ASP A 221 1.60 10.05 0.58
CA ASP A 221 0.20 10.09 0.98
C ASP A 221 0.08 10.63 2.42
N ASN A 222 -0.61 11.76 2.57
CA ASN A 222 -0.84 12.44 3.86
C ASN A 222 -2.14 12.00 4.55
N GLU A 223 -2.79 10.93 4.07
CA GLU A 223 -3.99 10.37 4.69
C GLU A 223 -3.74 9.80 6.10
N HIS A 224 -4.74 9.84 6.98
CA HIS A 224 -4.65 9.25 8.32
C HIS A 224 -4.39 7.74 8.27
N GLU A 225 -3.71 7.21 9.29
CA GLU A 225 -3.24 5.82 9.33
C GLU A 225 -4.34 4.82 8.98
N ILE A 226 -5.56 4.98 9.50
CA ILE A 226 -6.73 4.11 9.18
C ILE A 226 -7.13 4.13 7.69
N ARG A 227 -7.12 5.29 7.04
CA ARG A 227 -7.46 5.34 5.62
C ARG A 227 -6.37 4.67 4.78
N GLN A 228 -5.12 4.75 5.24
CA GLN A 228 -4.03 3.96 4.68
C GLN A 228 -4.19 2.46 4.99
N ILE A 229 -4.72 2.04 6.15
CA ILE A 229 -5.06 0.63 6.45
C ILE A 229 -6.05 0.07 5.44
N GLU A 230 -7.16 0.78 5.25
CA GLU A 230 -8.24 0.36 4.36
C GLU A 230 -7.77 0.33 2.91
N THR A 231 -6.93 1.29 2.53
CA THR A 231 -6.35 1.37 1.18
C THR A 231 -5.24 0.34 0.95
N ALA A 232 -4.36 0.09 1.94
CA ALA A 232 -3.25 -0.87 1.84
C ALA A 232 -3.73 -2.32 1.79
N SER A 233 -4.81 -2.65 2.53
CA SER A 233 -5.46 -3.97 2.42
C SER A 233 -5.97 -4.28 1.00
N ARG A 234 -6.21 -3.24 0.17
CA ARG A 234 -6.67 -3.33 -1.22
C ARG A 234 -5.51 -3.29 -2.24
N LYS A 235 -4.29 -2.94 -1.82
CA LYS A 235 -3.10 -2.71 -2.69
C LYS A 235 -2.25 -3.99 -2.89
N LEU A 236 -2.84 -5.18 -3.00
CA LEU A 236 -2.04 -6.42 -3.01
C LEU A 236 -1.31 -6.73 -4.35
N ASP A 237 -1.63 -6.02 -5.44
CA ASP A 237 -1.01 -6.27 -6.77
C ASP A 237 -0.32 -5.03 -7.37
N LYS A 238 0.48 -4.33 -6.57
CA LYS A 238 1.58 -3.57 -7.17
C LYS A 238 2.53 -4.62 -7.79
N THR A 239 2.88 -4.50 -9.07
CA THR A 239 4.03 -5.18 -9.68
C THR A 239 5.32 -4.57 -9.14
N THR A 240 5.43 -4.43 -7.82
CA THR A 240 6.62 -3.96 -7.13
C THR A 240 7.47 -5.18 -6.82
N THR A 241 8.76 -5.06 -7.09
CA THR A 241 9.73 -6.11 -6.78
C THR A 241 9.75 -6.34 -5.28
N LYS A 242 9.34 -7.54 -4.83
CA LYS A 242 9.45 -7.94 -3.42
C LYS A 242 10.93 -7.91 -3.04
N ILE A 243 11.27 -7.10 -2.04
CA ILE A 243 12.62 -7.03 -1.50
C ILE A 243 12.71 -7.97 -0.30
N ARG A 244 13.68 -8.88 -0.30
CA ARG A 244 14.03 -9.63 0.91
C ARG A 244 14.86 -8.74 1.82
N VAL A 245 14.68 -8.86 3.13
CA VAL A 245 15.36 -8.03 4.14
C VAL A 245 16.89 -8.09 4.02
N GLU A 246 17.43 -9.25 3.64
CA GLU A 246 18.86 -9.45 3.37
C GLU A 246 19.39 -8.72 2.12
N ASP A 247 18.49 -8.32 1.22
CA ASP A 247 18.79 -7.62 -0.02
C ASP A 247 18.40 -6.13 0.05
N ILE A 248 18.11 -5.59 1.24
CA ILE A 248 17.57 -4.22 1.39
C ILE A 248 18.47 -3.11 0.82
N PHE A 249 19.78 -3.36 0.73
CA PHE A 249 20.76 -2.44 0.12
C PHE A 249 21.05 -2.73 -1.37
N LYS A 250 20.38 -3.71 -1.99
CA LYS A 250 20.51 -4.06 -3.42
C LYS A 250 19.33 -3.48 -4.18
N SER A 251 19.54 -2.39 -4.91
CA SER A 251 18.54 -1.78 -5.80
C SER A 251 18.70 -2.26 -7.24
N LEU A 252 17.65 -2.10 -8.05
CA LEU A 252 17.65 -2.28 -9.50
C LEU A 252 18.72 -1.44 -10.22
N THR A 253 19.22 -0.36 -9.58
CA THR A 253 20.22 0.57 -10.12
C THR A 253 21.64 0.35 -9.59
N GLY A 254 21.84 -0.55 -8.61
CA GLY A 254 23.14 -0.81 -7.97
C GLY A 254 23.05 -1.00 -6.46
N THR A 255 24.18 -0.83 -5.75
CA THR A 255 24.23 -0.89 -4.28
C THR A 255 23.87 0.46 -3.68
N ALA A 256 22.78 0.52 -2.92
CA ALA A 256 22.34 1.71 -2.22
C ALA A 256 23.18 1.96 -0.96
N ARG A 257 23.49 3.24 -0.68
CA ARG A 257 24.12 3.67 0.57
C ARG A 257 23.04 3.97 1.63
N THR A 258 22.06 4.79 1.29
CA THR A 258 20.99 5.24 2.19
C THR A 258 19.66 4.65 1.74
N VAL A 259 19.07 3.81 2.59
CA VAL A 259 17.74 3.23 2.40
C VAL A 259 16.79 3.85 3.40
N MET A 260 15.66 4.38 2.91
CA MET A 260 14.56 4.85 3.76
C MET A 260 13.39 3.88 3.66
N THR A 261 13.01 3.29 4.79
CA THR A 261 11.84 2.42 4.89
C THR A 261 10.66 3.15 5.53
N GLN A 262 9.61 3.33 4.74
CA GLN A 262 8.38 3.97 5.15
C GLN A 262 7.31 2.93 5.50
N GLY A 263 6.36 3.36 6.32
CA GLY A 263 5.16 2.59 6.63
C GLY A 263 4.42 3.24 7.80
N VAL A 264 3.13 2.99 7.92
CA VAL A 264 2.33 3.57 9.01
C VAL A 264 2.73 3.02 10.39
N ALA A 265 2.21 3.60 11.47
CA ALA A 265 2.44 3.07 12.81
C ALA A 265 1.95 1.62 12.93
N GLY A 266 2.61 0.85 13.80
CA GLY A 266 2.20 -0.53 14.08
C GLY A 266 2.45 -1.56 12.98
N ILE A 267 2.91 -1.16 11.79
CA ILE A 267 3.19 -2.07 10.66
C ILE A 267 4.39 -3.00 10.88
N GLY A 268 5.24 -2.71 11.87
CA GLY A 268 6.38 -3.58 12.23
C GLY A 268 7.76 -3.09 11.79
N LYS A 269 7.95 -1.81 11.43
CA LYS A 269 9.27 -1.25 11.05
C LYS A 269 10.37 -1.49 12.10
N THR A 270 10.09 -1.25 13.37
CA THR A 270 11.03 -1.51 14.48
C THR A 270 11.32 -3.00 14.65
N VAL A 271 10.30 -3.86 14.50
CA VAL A 271 10.47 -5.31 14.59
C VAL A 271 11.34 -5.82 13.42
N LEU A 272 11.20 -5.21 12.24
CA LEU A 272 11.99 -5.50 11.06
C LEU A 272 13.48 -5.20 11.26
N THR A 273 13.82 -4.01 11.77
CA THR A 273 15.21 -3.63 12.06
C THR A 273 15.82 -4.46 13.19
N GLN A 274 15.03 -4.82 14.20
CA GLN A 274 15.42 -5.76 15.25
C GLN A 274 15.69 -7.16 14.68
N LYS A 275 14.86 -7.64 13.76
CA LYS A 275 15.05 -8.96 13.13
C LYS A 275 16.32 -9.00 12.28
N PHE A 276 16.58 -7.96 11.48
CA PHE A 276 17.83 -7.84 10.73
C PHE A 276 19.05 -7.87 11.65
N THR A 277 18.99 -7.10 12.74
CA THR A 277 20.07 -7.04 13.74
C THR A 277 20.28 -8.39 14.42
N LEU A 278 19.19 -9.10 14.75
CA LEU A 278 19.26 -10.43 15.36
C LEU A 278 19.85 -11.47 14.40
N ASP A 279 19.43 -11.49 13.13
CA ASP A 279 19.95 -12.44 12.15
C ASP A 279 21.43 -12.21 11.86
N TRP A 280 21.86 -10.95 11.81
CA TRP A 280 23.28 -10.60 11.71
C TRP A 280 24.05 -11.04 12.97
N ALA A 281 23.47 -10.87 14.16
CA ALA A 281 24.07 -11.27 15.43
C ALA A 281 24.12 -12.80 15.65
N GLU A 282 23.22 -13.55 15.03
CA GLU A 282 23.17 -15.02 15.04
C GLU A 282 23.92 -15.66 13.86
N ASP A 283 24.67 -14.87 13.10
CA ASP A 283 25.44 -15.31 11.94
C ASP A 283 24.63 -15.97 10.81
N LYS A 284 23.35 -15.59 10.66
CA LYS A 284 22.44 -16.16 9.65
C LYS A 284 22.53 -15.48 8.29
N THR A 285 22.64 -14.14 8.28
CA THR A 285 22.65 -13.32 7.06
C THR A 285 23.69 -12.20 7.17
N ASN A 286 23.97 -11.47 6.08
CA ASN A 286 24.77 -10.24 6.07
C ASN A 286 26.20 -10.37 6.63
N GLN A 287 26.86 -11.50 6.38
CA GLN A 287 28.22 -11.79 6.88
C GLN A 287 29.31 -10.88 6.29
N ASP A 288 28.99 -10.13 5.25
CA ASP A 288 29.88 -9.12 4.67
C ASP A 288 29.95 -7.83 5.51
N ILE A 289 29.04 -7.64 6.47
CA ILE A 289 28.97 -6.47 7.35
C ILE A 289 29.75 -6.75 8.64
N HIS A 290 30.73 -5.89 8.92
CA HIS A 290 31.62 -6.04 10.10
C HIS A 290 30.95 -5.54 11.38
N PHE A 291 30.22 -4.42 11.29
CA PHE A 291 29.53 -3.81 12.42
C PHE A 291 28.14 -3.32 12.01
N THR A 292 27.17 -3.56 12.87
CA THR A 292 25.81 -3.02 12.78
C THR A 292 25.51 -2.24 14.06
N PHE A 293 25.22 -0.95 13.92
CA PHE A 293 24.90 -0.06 15.04
C PHE A 293 23.46 0.44 14.92
N PRO A 294 22.51 -0.21 15.61
CA PRO A 294 21.14 0.28 15.69
C PRO A 294 21.01 1.41 16.71
N PHE A 295 20.48 2.53 16.26
CA PHE A 295 20.09 3.71 17.04
C PHE A 295 18.60 3.98 16.83
N THR A 296 17.91 4.39 17.88
CA THR A 296 16.57 4.97 17.74
C THR A 296 16.67 6.50 17.79
N PHE A 297 15.86 7.22 17.01
CA PHE A 297 15.82 8.69 17.13
C PHE A 297 15.37 9.12 18.53
N ARG A 298 14.62 8.26 19.24
CA ARG A 298 14.29 8.43 20.67
C ARG A 298 15.54 8.52 21.55
N GLU A 299 16.48 7.57 21.40
CA GLU A 299 17.76 7.56 22.11
C GLU A 299 18.59 8.80 21.77
N LEU A 300 18.59 9.22 20.50
CA LEU A 300 19.37 10.38 20.03
C LEU A 300 18.81 11.72 20.51
N ASN A 301 17.49 11.85 20.65
CA ASN A 301 16.85 13.06 21.17
C ASN A 301 17.31 13.43 22.58
N VAL A 302 17.67 12.44 23.41
CA VAL A 302 18.16 12.66 24.79
C VAL A 302 19.54 13.34 24.78
N LEU A 303 20.29 13.21 23.67
CA LEU A 303 21.64 13.75 23.50
C LEU A 303 21.66 15.13 22.85
N ARG A 304 20.50 15.75 22.58
CA ARG A 304 20.40 16.99 21.78
C ARG A 304 21.26 18.16 22.30
N ASP A 305 21.44 18.25 23.62
CA ASP A 305 22.14 19.35 24.30
C ASP A 305 23.63 19.02 24.54
N LYS A 306 24.11 17.87 24.05
CA LYS A 306 25.49 17.40 24.19
C LYS A 306 26.21 17.40 22.84
N LYS A 307 27.54 17.51 22.88
CA LYS A 307 28.41 17.38 21.71
C LYS A 307 29.19 16.07 21.76
N PHE A 308 29.37 15.46 20.60
CA PHE A 308 30.09 14.21 20.41
C PHE A 308 30.86 14.26 19.09
N SER A 309 31.97 13.53 18.98
CA SER A 309 32.42 13.04 17.68
C SER A 309 31.62 11.79 17.25
N LEU A 310 31.65 11.40 15.97
CA LEU A 310 30.94 10.19 15.52
C LEU A 310 31.46 8.94 16.25
N VAL A 311 32.78 8.89 16.51
CA VAL A 311 33.41 7.79 17.24
C VAL A 311 32.97 7.79 18.71
N GLU A 312 32.95 8.95 19.37
CA GLU A 312 32.46 9.08 20.74
C GLU A 312 30.98 8.70 20.86
N LEU A 313 30.16 9.06 19.87
CA LEU A 313 28.74 8.70 19.85
C LEU A 313 28.58 7.18 19.79
N VAL A 314 29.35 6.47 18.94
CA VAL A 314 29.32 5.01 18.90
C VAL A 314 29.83 4.40 20.21
N HIS A 315 30.93 4.92 20.76
CA HIS A 315 31.46 4.48 22.05
C HIS A 315 30.48 4.68 23.21
N HIS A 316 29.66 5.72 23.15
CA HIS A 316 28.65 6.01 24.17
C HIS A 316 27.59 4.90 24.25
N PHE A 317 27.13 4.39 23.11
CA PHE A 317 26.11 3.34 23.05
C PHE A 317 26.69 1.91 23.01
N PHE A 318 27.93 1.76 22.57
CA PHE A 318 28.64 0.49 22.41
C PHE A 318 30.03 0.57 23.07
N PRO A 319 30.12 0.57 24.41
CA PRO A 319 31.38 0.75 25.14
C PRO A 319 32.45 -0.31 24.80
N GLU A 320 32.04 -1.48 24.30
CA GLU A 320 32.94 -2.54 23.85
C GLU A 320 33.84 -2.07 22.69
N THR A 321 33.36 -1.13 21.87
CA THR A 321 34.15 -0.52 20.80
C THR A 321 35.25 0.40 21.36
N LYS A 322 34.99 1.06 22.50
CA LYS A 322 35.97 1.89 23.21
C LYS A 322 37.01 1.03 23.93
N GLU A 323 36.57 -0.05 24.58
CA GLU A 323 37.45 -1.04 25.23
C GLU A 323 38.37 -1.74 24.23
N ALA A 324 37.90 -1.90 23.00
CA ALA A 324 38.67 -2.43 21.89
C ALA A 324 39.70 -1.46 21.29
N GLY A 325 39.64 -0.18 21.66
CA GLY A 325 40.50 0.88 21.09
C GLY A 325 40.17 1.20 19.62
N ILE A 326 38.91 1.08 19.19
CA ILE A 326 38.50 1.43 17.83
C ILE A 326 38.34 2.94 17.73
N CYS A 327 39.28 3.66 17.12
CA CYS A 327 39.19 5.11 16.97
C CYS A 327 38.74 5.59 15.58
N SER A 328 38.49 4.66 14.65
CA SER A 328 37.97 4.97 13.31
C SER A 328 37.20 3.79 12.72
N PHE A 329 36.20 4.11 11.90
CA PHE A 329 35.35 3.13 11.21
C PHE A 329 35.57 3.05 9.70
N HIS A 330 36.49 3.83 9.12
CA HIS A 330 36.67 3.93 7.66
C HIS A 330 37.00 2.60 6.96
N HIS A 331 37.74 1.71 7.64
CA HIS A 331 38.18 0.43 7.10
C HIS A 331 37.15 -0.70 7.26
N PHE A 332 36.01 -0.42 7.91
CA PHE A 332 34.99 -1.42 8.19
C PHE A 332 33.77 -1.20 7.31
N ARG A 333 33.12 -2.30 6.93
CA ARG A 333 31.75 -2.23 6.39
C ARG A 333 30.80 -2.07 7.57
N VAL A 334 30.31 -0.86 7.77
CA VAL A 334 29.43 -0.48 8.86
C VAL A 334 28.03 -0.20 8.34
N VAL A 335 27.03 -0.70 9.06
CA VAL A 335 25.61 -0.34 8.88
C VAL A 335 25.15 0.45 10.09
N PHE A 336 24.64 1.66 9.87
CA PHE A 336 23.89 2.41 10.86
C PHE A 336 22.40 2.23 10.59
N ILE A 337 21.65 1.82 11.60
CA ILE A 337 20.19 1.76 11.52
C ILE A 337 19.64 2.88 12.39
N PHE A 338 18.84 3.78 11.82
CA PHE A 338 18.18 4.87 12.52
C PHE A 338 16.67 4.63 12.51
N ASP A 339 16.15 4.10 13.62
CA ASP A 339 14.74 3.74 13.75
C ASP A 339 13.90 4.93 14.27
N GLY A 340 12.80 5.24 13.59
CA GLY A 340 11.77 6.19 14.05
C GLY A 340 12.04 7.67 13.77
N LEU A 341 12.37 8.07 12.53
CA LEU A 341 12.56 9.49 12.16
C LEU A 341 11.33 10.36 12.46
N ASP A 342 10.12 9.80 12.43
CA ASP A 342 8.88 10.48 12.83
C ASP A 342 8.87 10.96 14.30
N GLU A 343 9.83 10.49 15.09
CA GLU A 343 9.99 10.83 16.49
C GLU A 343 11.20 11.76 16.71
N CYS A 344 11.90 12.14 15.64
CA CYS A 344 13.04 13.05 15.70
C CYS A 344 12.60 14.44 16.17
N ARG A 345 13.31 14.98 17.16
CA ARG A 345 13.17 16.36 17.63
C ARG A 345 14.44 17.18 17.44
N LEU A 346 15.45 16.59 16.80
CA LEU A 346 16.69 17.27 16.48
C LEU A 346 16.46 18.23 15.30
N PRO A 347 17.06 19.43 15.31
CA PRO A 347 16.95 20.37 14.20
C PRO A 347 17.81 19.90 13.02
N LEU A 348 17.31 18.95 12.22
CA LEU A 348 18.03 18.39 11.06
C LEU A 348 18.14 19.39 9.91
N ASP A 349 19.00 20.40 10.03
CA ASP A 349 19.21 21.42 9.01
C ASP A 349 20.24 20.97 7.95
N PHE A 350 19.76 20.45 6.83
CA PHE A 350 20.60 19.98 5.73
C PHE A 350 21.29 21.10 4.92
N HIS A 351 20.90 22.36 5.14
CA HIS A 351 21.39 23.51 4.36
C HIS A 351 22.41 24.34 5.13
N ASN A 352 22.14 24.64 6.40
CA ASN A 352 22.96 25.54 7.21
C ASN A 352 23.94 24.82 8.14
N ASN A 353 23.77 23.52 8.40
CA ASN A 353 24.70 22.79 9.26
C ASN A 353 26.11 22.74 8.67
N GLU A 354 27.10 22.92 9.54
CA GLU A 354 28.52 22.88 9.23
C GLU A 354 28.90 21.54 8.56
N VAL A 355 29.91 21.58 7.68
CA VAL A 355 30.32 20.41 6.90
C VAL A 355 31.42 19.68 7.64
N LEU A 356 31.08 18.52 8.21
CA LEU A 356 32.02 17.65 8.91
C LEU A 356 32.44 16.49 8.00
N THR A 357 33.74 16.22 7.97
CA THR A 357 34.33 15.10 7.24
C THR A 357 35.19 14.19 8.12
N ASP A 358 35.74 14.74 9.21
CA ASP A 358 36.51 13.99 10.19
C ASP A 358 35.58 13.35 11.24
N VAL A 359 35.70 12.03 11.41
CA VAL A 359 34.91 11.25 12.37
C VAL A 359 35.27 11.53 13.84
N THR A 360 36.38 12.24 14.09
CA THR A 360 36.89 12.61 15.42
C THR A 360 36.52 14.04 15.83
N GLU A 361 35.96 14.84 14.93
CA GLU A 361 35.52 16.21 15.22
C GLU A 361 34.22 16.22 16.03
N SER A 362 34.18 17.00 17.12
CA SER A 362 33.05 17.05 18.05
C SER A 362 32.02 18.11 17.63
N ALA A 363 30.78 17.69 17.45
CA ALA A 363 29.66 18.55 17.07
C ALA A 363 28.36 18.10 17.76
N SER A 364 27.29 18.87 17.58
CA SER A 364 25.96 18.45 18.04
C SER A 364 25.46 17.24 17.25
N VAL A 365 24.57 16.47 17.85
CA VAL A 365 24.06 15.21 17.27
C VAL A 365 23.32 15.45 15.94
N ASP A 366 22.62 16.57 15.79
CA ASP A 366 21.96 16.94 14.53
C ASP A 366 22.97 17.20 13.40
N VAL A 367 24.09 17.85 13.69
CA VAL A 367 25.16 18.12 12.72
C VAL A 367 25.83 16.81 12.30
N LEU A 368 26.10 15.90 13.25
CA LEU A 368 26.65 14.57 12.94
C LEU A 368 25.72 13.77 12.02
N LEU A 369 24.42 13.71 12.35
CA LEU A 369 23.44 12.94 11.58
C LEU A 369 23.24 13.52 10.18
N THR A 370 23.09 14.84 10.06
CA THR A 370 22.94 15.50 8.74
C THR A 370 24.16 15.25 7.85
N ASN A 371 25.39 15.34 8.36
CA ASN A 371 26.59 15.04 7.57
C ASN A 371 26.76 13.55 7.23
N LEU A 372 26.36 12.66 8.13
CA LEU A 372 26.35 11.22 7.88
C LEU A 372 25.33 10.88 6.77
N ILE A 373 24.11 11.42 6.84
CA ILE A 373 23.06 11.20 5.84
C ILE A 373 23.47 11.77 4.47
N ARG A 374 24.04 12.98 4.43
CA ARG A 374 24.59 13.60 3.21
C ARG A 374 25.78 12.85 2.59
N GLY A 375 26.34 11.87 3.31
CA GLY A 375 27.52 11.12 2.86
C GLY A 375 28.83 11.88 2.95
N LYS A 376 28.88 12.99 3.72
CA LYS A 376 30.11 13.76 3.95
C LYS A 376 30.94 13.18 5.09
N LEU A 377 30.26 12.68 6.12
CA LEU A 377 30.86 12.00 7.26
C LEU A 377 30.73 10.48 7.08
N LEU A 378 31.85 9.76 7.17
CA LEU A 378 31.96 8.32 6.93
C LEU A 378 31.21 7.84 5.65
N PRO A 379 31.69 8.22 4.45
CA PRO A 379 31.00 7.91 3.18
C PRO A 379 30.82 6.41 2.90
N SER A 380 31.73 5.57 3.43
CA SER A 380 31.71 4.12 3.26
C SER A 380 30.61 3.39 4.05
N ALA A 381 29.95 4.07 5.01
CA ALA A 381 28.89 3.47 5.81
C ALA A 381 27.56 3.42 5.05
N ARG A 382 26.81 2.34 5.28
CA ARG A 382 25.42 2.16 4.81
C ARG A 382 24.46 2.63 5.90
N LEU A 383 23.39 3.28 5.50
CA LEU A 383 22.38 3.85 6.40
C LEU A 383 21.02 3.24 6.09
N TRP A 384 20.33 2.78 7.12
CA TRP A 384 18.94 2.34 7.03
C TRP A 384 18.07 3.15 7.99
N ILE A 385 17.18 3.96 7.44
CA ILE A 385 16.33 4.89 8.20
C ILE A 385 14.89 4.40 8.12
N THR A 386 14.19 4.28 9.25
CA THR A 386 12.75 3.97 9.26
C THR A 386 11.92 5.20 9.65
N THR A 387 10.76 5.37 9.02
CA THR A 387 9.90 6.53 9.28
C THR A 387 8.43 6.27 8.92
N ARG A 388 7.53 7.13 9.38
CA ARG A 388 6.20 7.29 8.75
C ARG A 388 6.30 8.13 7.48
N PRO A 389 5.42 7.91 6.49
CA PRO A 389 5.41 8.70 5.24
C PRO A 389 5.38 10.21 5.48
N ALA A 390 4.56 10.68 6.44
CA ALA A 390 4.42 12.09 6.77
C ALA A 390 5.71 12.77 7.28
N ALA A 391 6.65 12.00 7.84
CA ALA A 391 7.93 12.51 8.34
C ALA A 391 9.10 12.27 7.39
N ALA A 392 8.88 11.60 6.25
CA ALA A 392 9.93 11.32 5.28
C ALA A 392 10.53 12.59 4.67
N ASN A 393 9.73 13.65 4.55
CA ASN A 393 10.13 14.96 4.03
C ASN A 393 11.13 15.72 4.93
N GLN A 394 11.38 15.25 6.17
CA GLN A 394 12.44 15.81 7.02
C GLN A 394 13.83 15.60 6.42
N ILE A 395 14.00 14.61 5.53
CA ILE A 395 15.25 14.35 4.82
C ILE A 395 15.04 14.72 3.35
N PRO A 396 15.95 15.51 2.74
CA PRO A 396 15.88 15.83 1.31
C PRO A 396 15.89 14.55 0.44
N PRO A 397 15.06 14.45 -0.61
CA PRO A 397 15.03 13.29 -1.51
C PRO A 397 16.40 12.95 -2.11
N ASP A 398 17.22 13.96 -2.41
CA ASP A 398 18.56 13.79 -2.98
C ASP A 398 19.56 13.08 -2.02
N CYS A 399 19.22 12.95 -0.73
CA CYS A 399 20.04 12.25 0.26
C CYS A 399 19.64 10.78 0.45
N VAL A 400 18.61 10.30 -0.26
CA VAL A 400 18.06 8.95 -0.13
C VAL A 400 18.18 8.23 -1.48
N ASP A 401 18.92 7.13 -1.52
CA ASP A 401 19.11 6.38 -2.76
C ASP A 401 17.90 5.51 -3.10
N VAL A 402 17.29 4.91 -2.07
CA VAL A 402 16.17 3.97 -2.21
C VAL A 402 15.11 4.23 -1.15
N VAL A 403 13.85 4.30 -1.59
CA VAL A 403 12.69 4.32 -0.70
C VAL A 403 11.98 2.98 -0.79
N THR A 404 11.75 2.37 0.37
CA THR A 404 11.03 1.10 0.50
C THR A 404 9.78 1.29 1.36
N GLU A 405 8.73 0.53 1.10
CA GLU A 405 7.47 0.56 1.83
C GLU A 405 7.22 -0.81 2.49
N VAL A 406 6.92 -0.82 3.79
CA VAL A 406 6.41 -2.01 4.50
C VAL A 406 4.90 -2.03 4.37
N THR A 407 4.36 -3.07 3.72
CA THR A 407 2.95 -3.15 3.35
C THR A 407 2.14 -4.11 4.23
N GLY A 408 2.61 -4.44 5.44
CA GLY A 408 1.84 -5.23 6.43
C GLY A 408 1.73 -6.73 6.14
N PHE A 409 0.78 -7.38 6.82
CA PHE A 409 0.47 -8.80 6.69
C PHE A 409 -0.58 -9.06 5.60
N THR A 410 -0.22 -9.93 4.66
CA THR A 410 -1.14 -10.61 3.75
C THR A 410 -1.97 -11.64 4.50
N ASP A 411 -3.08 -12.12 3.92
CA ASP A 411 -3.92 -13.12 4.59
C ASP A 411 -3.17 -14.41 5.00
N PRO A 412 -2.26 -14.96 4.17
CA PRO A 412 -1.38 -16.05 4.60
C PRO A 412 -0.47 -15.68 5.79
N GLN A 413 0.03 -14.45 5.86
CA GLN A 413 0.89 -13.99 6.96
C GLN A 413 0.09 -13.78 8.26
N LYS A 414 -1.18 -13.35 8.15
CA LYS A 414 -2.10 -13.29 9.31
C LYS A 414 -2.28 -14.70 9.90
N GLU A 415 -2.56 -15.69 9.06
CA GLU A 415 -2.69 -17.09 9.47
C GLU A 415 -1.42 -17.62 10.13
N GLU A 416 -0.26 -17.33 9.53
CA GLU A 416 1.05 -17.73 10.08
C GLU A 416 1.28 -17.13 11.47
N TYR A 417 0.94 -15.85 11.67
CA TYR A 417 1.09 -15.19 12.97
C TYR A 417 0.25 -15.87 14.05
N PHE A 418 -1.05 -16.10 13.79
CA PHE A 418 -1.92 -16.74 14.76
C PHE A 418 -1.51 -18.19 15.04
N ARG A 419 -1.05 -18.93 14.03
CA ARG A 419 -0.50 -20.28 14.21
C ARG A 419 0.78 -20.30 15.05
N LYS A 420 1.65 -19.31 14.92
CA LYS A 420 2.85 -19.17 15.76
C LYS A 420 2.50 -18.80 17.21
N LYS A 421 1.41 -18.05 17.41
CA LYS A 421 1.00 -17.57 18.73
C LYS A 421 0.23 -18.62 19.55
N PHE A 422 -0.66 -19.38 18.92
CA PHE A 422 -1.49 -20.39 19.56
C PHE A 422 -1.00 -21.80 19.22
N LYS A 423 -0.88 -22.67 20.22
CA LYS A 423 -0.32 -24.03 20.04
C LYS A 423 -1.33 -25.06 19.51
N ASP A 424 -2.62 -24.76 19.58
CA ASP A 424 -3.72 -25.67 19.25
C ASP A 424 -4.32 -25.29 17.89
N GLU A 425 -4.19 -26.19 16.91
CA GLU A 425 -4.68 -25.98 15.54
C GLU A 425 -6.21 -25.82 15.46
N GLU A 426 -6.98 -26.46 16.34
CA GLU A 426 -8.44 -26.28 16.37
C GLU A 426 -8.79 -24.85 16.81
N GLN A 427 -8.08 -24.33 17.81
CA GLN A 427 -8.22 -22.95 18.26
C GLN A 427 -7.80 -21.95 17.18
N VAL A 428 -6.68 -22.20 16.49
CA VAL A 428 -6.22 -21.35 15.37
C VAL A 428 -7.28 -21.31 14.28
N SER A 429 -7.84 -22.46 13.88
CA SER A 429 -8.88 -22.51 12.85
C SER A 429 -10.14 -21.73 13.24
N ARG A 430 -10.57 -21.82 14.51
CA ARG A 430 -11.70 -21.06 15.04
C ARG A 430 -11.43 -19.56 15.05
N ILE A 431 -10.25 -19.14 15.56
CA ILE A 431 -9.82 -17.74 15.57
C ILE A 431 -9.79 -17.18 14.15
N MET A 432 -9.23 -17.92 13.19
CA MET A 432 -9.16 -17.45 11.81
C MET A 432 -10.54 -17.30 11.18
N ASN A 433 -11.46 -18.24 11.45
CA ASN A 433 -12.85 -18.12 11.00
C ASN A 433 -13.54 -16.91 11.62
N ASP A 434 -13.35 -16.68 12.92
CA ASP A 434 -13.94 -15.54 13.61
C ASP A 434 -13.34 -14.21 13.11
N VAL A 435 -12.02 -14.10 12.96
CA VAL A 435 -11.34 -12.90 12.40
C VAL A 435 -11.81 -12.63 10.98
N LYS A 436 -11.94 -13.65 10.12
CA LYS A 436 -12.45 -13.51 8.75
C LYS A 436 -13.93 -13.14 8.70
N LYS A 437 -14.73 -13.63 9.65
CA LYS A 437 -16.16 -13.30 9.77
C LYS A 437 -16.39 -11.81 10.00
N TYR A 438 -15.51 -11.15 10.77
CA TYR A 438 -15.64 -9.72 11.07
C TYR A 438 -14.65 -8.89 10.25
N ARG A 439 -15.11 -8.37 9.10
CA ARG A 439 -14.26 -7.67 8.13
C ARG A 439 -13.41 -6.55 8.72
N SER A 440 -13.95 -5.75 9.65
CA SER A 440 -13.18 -4.70 10.34
C SER A 440 -11.96 -5.27 11.07
N LEU A 441 -12.12 -6.37 11.80
CA LEU A 441 -11.01 -7.05 12.49
C LEU A 441 -10.03 -7.68 11.48
N HIS A 442 -10.55 -8.29 10.41
CA HIS A 442 -9.72 -8.84 9.33
C HIS A 442 -8.82 -7.79 8.66
N ILE A 443 -9.37 -6.62 8.37
CA ILE A 443 -8.66 -5.48 7.78
C ILE A 443 -7.62 -4.95 8.77
N MET A 444 -7.97 -4.78 10.04
CA MET A 444 -7.01 -4.31 11.05
C MET A 444 -5.87 -5.29 11.29
N CYS A 445 -6.12 -6.60 11.23
CA CYS A 445 -5.07 -7.62 11.32
C CYS A 445 -4.06 -7.56 10.16
N HIS A 446 -4.23 -6.67 9.19
CA HIS A 446 -3.16 -6.31 8.27
C HIS A 446 -1.93 -5.71 9.00
N PHE A 447 -2.12 -5.08 10.17
CA PHE A 447 -1.00 -4.59 10.98
C PHE A 447 -0.66 -5.60 12.07
N PRO A 448 0.62 -5.97 12.22
CA PRO A 448 1.06 -6.88 13.26
C PRO A 448 0.63 -6.47 14.67
N VAL A 449 0.59 -5.16 14.97
CA VAL A 449 0.13 -4.67 16.29
C VAL A 449 -1.33 -5.05 16.58
N PHE A 450 -2.21 -5.02 15.58
CA PHE A 450 -3.60 -5.43 15.77
C PHE A 450 -3.72 -6.94 15.89
N CYS A 451 -2.92 -7.72 15.17
CA CYS A 451 -2.83 -9.17 15.42
C CYS A 451 -2.43 -9.47 16.86
N TRP A 452 -1.50 -8.71 17.43
CA TRP A 452 -1.10 -8.84 18.83
C TRP A 452 -2.22 -8.43 19.82
N ILE A 453 -2.91 -7.31 19.59
CA ILE A 453 -4.07 -6.88 20.40
C ILE A 453 -5.16 -7.95 20.35
N THR A 454 -5.54 -8.39 19.16
CA THR A 454 -6.56 -9.42 18.93
C THR A 454 -6.16 -10.74 19.58
N ALA A 455 -4.92 -11.19 19.41
CA ALA A 455 -4.43 -12.40 20.07
C ALA A 455 -4.49 -12.30 21.60
N THR A 456 -4.15 -11.13 22.17
CA THR A 456 -4.19 -10.89 23.62
C THR A 456 -5.62 -11.00 24.17
N VAL A 457 -6.60 -10.41 23.48
CA VAL A 457 -8.02 -10.48 23.86
C VAL A 457 -8.55 -11.90 23.71
N LEU A 458 -8.21 -12.57 22.61
CA LEU A 458 -8.60 -13.95 22.33
C LEU A 458 -8.05 -14.93 23.36
N GLU A 459 -6.81 -14.74 23.80
CA GLU A 459 -6.19 -15.61 24.80
C GLU A 459 -6.95 -15.56 26.15
N ASP A 460 -7.41 -14.38 26.59
CA ASP A 460 -8.26 -14.25 27.80
C ASP A 460 -9.66 -14.84 27.57
N ALA A 461 -10.26 -14.58 26.40
CA ALA A 461 -11.61 -15.06 26.06
C ALA A 461 -11.69 -16.60 26.01
N ILE A 462 -10.68 -17.26 25.45
CA ILE A 462 -10.60 -18.73 25.37
C ILE A 462 -10.39 -19.34 26.76
N LYS A 463 -9.53 -18.74 27.60
CA LYS A 463 -9.30 -19.22 28.98
C LYS A 463 -10.56 -19.14 29.84
N THR A 464 -11.40 -18.13 29.61
CA THR A 464 -12.57 -17.84 30.44
C THR A 464 -13.88 -18.48 29.95
N SER A 465 -13.97 -18.98 28.70
CA SER A 465 -15.20 -19.62 28.20
C SER A 465 -14.97 -20.58 27.02
N GLN A 466 -15.59 -21.78 27.07
CA GLN A 466 -15.63 -22.74 25.95
C GLN A 466 -16.40 -22.23 24.71
N LYS A 467 -17.25 -21.21 24.85
CA LYS A 467 -18.11 -20.62 23.79
C LYS A 467 -18.03 -19.08 23.73
N ALA A 468 -16.87 -18.46 24.00
CA ALA A 468 -16.75 -17.01 23.85
C ALA A 468 -17.05 -16.58 22.40
N VAL A 469 -17.95 -15.61 22.24
CA VAL A 469 -18.21 -14.88 21.00
C VAL A 469 -17.19 -13.75 20.95
N LEU A 470 -16.47 -13.59 19.84
CA LEU A 470 -15.53 -12.48 19.70
C LEU A 470 -16.26 -11.13 19.78
N PRO A 471 -15.57 -10.07 20.25
CA PRO A 471 -16.02 -8.70 20.07
C PRO A 471 -16.40 -8.43 18.61
N ASN A 472 -17.59 -7.91 18.37
CA ASN A 472 -18.15 -7.68 17.04
C ASN A 472 -17.75 -6.32 16.46
N THR A 473 -17.32 -5.37 17.30
CA THR A 473 -16.88 -4.04 16.88
C THR A 473 -15.45 -3.72 17.35
N LEU A 474 -14.84 -2.70 16.75
CA LEU A 474 -13.49 -2.28 17.14
C LEU A 474 -13.50 -1.71 18.56
N THR A 475 -14.54 -0.98 18.93
CA THR A 475 -14.68 -0.43 20.28
C THR A 475 -14.80 -1.54 21.32
N GLU A 476 -15.58 -2.59 21.05
CA GLU A 476 -15.66 -3.76 21.94
C GLU A 476 -14.28 -4.42 22.10
N MET A 477 -13.54 -4.61 21.01
CA MET A 477 -12.19 -5.18 21.03
C MET A 477 -11.24 -4.39 21.95
N TYR A 478 -11.27 -3.05 21.88
CA TYR A 478 -10.43 -2.19 22.72
C TYR A 478 -10.89 -2.12 24.17
N ILE A 479 -12.20 -2.19 24.43
CA ILE A 479 -12.73 -2.34 25.79
C ILE A 479 -12.24 -3.64 26.41
N HIS A 480 -12.36 -4.76 25.70
CA HIS A 480 -11.86 -6.05 26.17
C HIS A 480 -10.34 -6.01 26.39
N PHE A 481 -9.59 -5.43 25.46
CA PHE A 481 -8.16 -5.23 25.62
C PHE A 481 -7.82 -4.45 26.90
N LEU A 482 -8.47 -3.30 27.13
CA LEU A 482 -8.27 -2.50 28.35
C LEU A 482 -8.62 -3.28 29.62
N VAL A 483 -9.70 -4.05 29.61
CA VAL A 483 -10.12 -4.90 30.74
C VAL A 483 -9.08 -5.98 31.01
N VAL A 484 -8.58 -6.70 29.98
CA VAL A 484 -7.54 -7.73 30.12
C VAL A 484 -6.26 -7.13 30.71
N GLN A 485 -5.81 -6.00 30.18
CA GLN A 485 -4.61 -5.31 30.70
C GLN A 485 -4.78 -4.89 32.16
N THR A 486 -5.97 -4.40 32.52
CA THR A 486 -6.28 -3.99 33.90
C THR A 486 -6.36 -5.18 34.86
N LYS A 487 -6.94 -6.32 34.43
CA LYS A 487 -6.96 -7.58 35.19
C LYS A 487 -5.54 -8.08 35.46
N TRP A 488 -4.73 -8.19 34.42
CA TRP A 488 -3.36 -8.71 34.53
C TRP A 488 -2.48 -7.83 35.42
N LYS A 489 -2.64 -6.51 35.35
CA LYS A 489 -1.95 -5.59 36.27
C LYS A 489 -2.33 -5.85 37.73
N SER A 490 -3.61 -6.03 38.03
CA SER A 490 -4.09 -6.31 39.39
C SER A 490 -3.56 -7.64 39.93
N ILE A 491 -3.58 -8.70 39.10
CA ILE A 491 -3.12 -10.04 39.49
C ILE A 491 -1.61 -10.04 39.75
N ARG A 492 -0.81 -9.40 38.89
CA ARG A 492 0.66 -9.51 38.95
C ARG A 492 1.34 -8.54 39.89
N TYR A 493 0.77 -7.35 40.11
CA TYR A 493 1.45 -6.27 40.83
C TYR A 493 0.72 -5.80 42.07
N ASP A 494 -0.61 -5.89 42.10
CA ASP A 494 -1.39 -5.53 43.30
C ASP A 494 -1.68 -6.76 44.19
N GLY A 495 -1.23 -7.96 43.80
CA GLY A 495 -1.39 -9.21 44.57
C GLY A 495 -2.82 -9.73 44.65
N GLY A 496 -3.71 -9.27 43.76
CA GLY A 496 -5.13 -9.65 43.75
C GLY A 496 -5.37 -11.05 43.20
N ALA A 497 -6.45 -11.69 43.65
CA ALA A 497 -6.93 -12.95 43.09
C ALA A 497 -7.65 -12.70 41.74
N GLU A 498 -7.71 -13.71 40.87
CA GLU A 498 -8.40 -13.63 39.57
C GLU A 498 -9.91 -13.29 39.70
N THR A 499 -10.48 -13.50 40.89
CA THR A 499 -11.87 -13.20 41.26
C THR A 499 -12.12 -11.75 41.71
N ASP A 500 -11.07 -10.94 41.91
CA ASP A 500 -11.20 -9.57 42.43
C ASP A 500 -11.78 -8.60 41.39
N ALA A 501 -12.46 -7.55 41.87
CA ALA A 501 -13.00 -6.51 41.01
C ALA A 501 -11.87 -5.76 40.29
N HIS A 502 -11.71 -6.01 38.99
CA HIS A 502 -10.65 -5.41 38.17
C HIS A 502 -10.67 -3.86 38.16
N TRP A 503 -11.82 -3.24 38.38
CA TRP A 503 -11.95 -1.78 38.57
C TRP A 503 -11.78 -1.35 40.03
N SER A 504 -10.56 -1.48 40.58
CA SER A 504 -10.21 -0.87 41.87
C SER A 504 -10.18 0.66 41.79
N LYS A 505 -10.29 1.38 42.92
CA LYS A 505 -10.21 2.86 42.95
C LYS A 505 -8.93 3.36 42.27
N LYS A 506 -7.79 2.73 42.59
CA LYS A 506 -6.47 3.01 42.00
C LYS A 506 -6.45 2.82 40.48
N ASN A 507 -7.05 1.73 39.98
CA ASN A 507 -7.10 1.46 38.53
C ASN A 507 -8.00 2.46 37.81
N LYS A 508 -9.15 2.85 38.39
CA LYS A 508 -10.04 3.86 37.81
C LYS A 508 -9.37 5.22 37.69
N GLU A 509 -8.66 5.64 38.73
CA GLU A 509 -7.93 6.92 38.74
C GLU A 509 -6.82 6.91 37.69
N MET A 510 -6.03 5.83 37.61
CA MET A 510 -4.98 5.71 36.59
C MET A 510 -5.52 5.76 35.16
N ILE A 511 -6.58 5.00 34.84
CA ILE A 511 -7.17 5.02 33.48
C ILE A 511 -7.72 6.41 33.13
N LYS A 512 -8.31 7.14 34.10
CA LYS A 512 -8.75 8.52 33.89
C LYS A 512 -7.58 9.45 33.58
N SER A 513 -6.49 9.35 34.32
CA SER A 513 -5.29 10.17 34.09
C SER A 513 -4.61 9.84 32.76
N LEU A 514 -4.51 8.55 32.40
CA LEU A 514 -4.00 8.12 31.09
C LEU A 514 -4.89 8.61 29.95
N GLY A 515 -6.21 8.58 30.12
CA GLY A 515 -7.16 9.13 29.14
C GLY A 515 -7.03 10.65 28.96
N LYS A 516 -6.80 11.39 30.06
CA LYS A 516 -6.52 12.83 29.99
C LYS A 516 -5.22 13.10 29.21
N LEU A 517 -4.13 12.41 29.59
CA LEU A 517 -2.85 12.51 28.88
C LEU A 517 -3.01 12.19 27.39
N ALA A 518 -3.74 11.12 27.08
CA ALA A 518 -3.99 10.72 25.70
C ALA A 518 -4.68 11.82 24.89
N PHE A 519 -5.73 12.43 25.44
CA PHE A 519 -6.48 13.51 24.78
C PHE A 519 -5.65 14.79 24.61
N ASP A 520 -5.01 15.27 25.68
CA ASP A 520 -4.23 16.51 25.66
C ASP A 520 -3.06 16.41 24.67
N GLN A 521 -2.39 15.26 24.63
CA GLN A 521 -1.26 15.04 23.74
C GLN A 521 -1.70 14.73 22.30
N LEU A 522 -2.87 14.09 22.10
CA LEU A 522 -3.45 13.91 20.77
C LEU A 522 -3.78 15.26 20.13
N GLN A 523 -4.30 16.22 20.90
CA GLN A 523 -4.53 17.59 20.42
C GLN A 523 -3.24 18.33 20.05
N LYS A 524 -2.14 18.06 20.76
CA LYS A 524 -0.82 18.62 20.49
C LYS A 524 -0.07 17.90 19.35
N GLY A 525 -0.58 16.77 18.87
CA GLY A 525 0.10 15.92 17.88
C GLY A 525 1.32 15.15 18.42
N ASN A 526 1.41 15.00 19.75
CA ASN A 526 2.54 14.35 20.42
C ASN A 526 2.28 12.86 20.65
N LEU A 527 3.29 12.04 20.37
CA LEU A 527 3.26 10.58 20.55
C LEU A 527 4.21 10.07 21.64
N ILE A 528 5.07 10.97 22.14
CA ILE A 528 6.09 10.70 23.14
C ILE A 528 5.92 11.72 24.27
N PHE A 529 5.95 11.23 25.51
CA PHE A 529 5.66 11.96 26.74
C PHE A 529 6.83 11.89 27.71
N TYR A 530 7.10 13.01 28.38
CA TYR A 530 8.16 13.16 29.38
C TYR A 530 7.57 13.16 30.78
N GLU A 531 8.42 13.05 31.79
CA GLU A 531 7.98 13.10 33.19
C GLU A 531 7.12 14.34 33.50
N SER A 532 7.45 15.49 32.91
CA SER A 532 6.64 16.72 33.02
C SER A 532 5.20 16.53 32.53
N ASP A 533 5.00 15.90 31.36
CA ASP A 533 3.68 15.65 30.77
C ASP A 533 2.84 14.72 31.66
N LEU A 534 3.49 13.71 32.28
CA LEU A 534 2.84 12.78 33.20
C LEU A 534 2.42 13.50 34.50
N THR A 535 3.30 14.33 35.06
CA THR A 535 3.01 15.08 36.29
C THR A 535 1.88 16.09 36.11
N GLU A 536 1.80 16.76 34.96
CA GLU A 536 0.68 17.67 34.61
C GLU A 536 -0.67 16.93 34.57
N CYS A 537 -0.66 15.64 34.22
CA CYS A 537 -1.84 14.78 34.23
C CYS A 537 -2.08 14.07 35.57
N GLY A 538 -1.27 14.34 36.60
CA GLY A 538 -1.37 13.71 37.91
C GLY A 538 -1.00 12.22 37.92
N ILE A 539 -0.14 11.77 37.01
CA ILE A 539 0.29 10.38 36.89
C ILE A 539 1.59 10.16 37.68
N ASP A 540 1.56 9.23 38.64
CA ASP A 540 2.79 8.73 39.27
C ASP A 540 3.60 7.86 38.29
N ILE A 541 4.83 8.28 38.02
CA ILE A 541 5.82 7.65 37.13
C ILE A 541 6.01 6.17 37.46
N ARG A 542 6.06 5.81 38.76
CA ARG A 542 6.24 4.40 39.18
C ARG A 542 5.00 3.57 38.87
N ALA A 543 3.81 4.14 39.04
CA ALA A 543 2.54 3.48 38.75
C ALA A 543 2.28 3.36 37.23
N ALA A 544 2.69 4.33 36.43
CA ALA A 544 2.56 4.31 34.96
C ALA A 544 3.36 3.17 34.30
N SER A 545 4.54 2.89 34.85
CA SER A 545 5.46 1.85 34.37
C SER A 545 4.90 0.42 34.48
N VAL A 546 3.82 0.24 35.26
CA VAL A 546 3.14 -1.05 35.49
C VAL A 546 2.11 -1.37 34.40
N TYR A 547 1.68 -0.37 33.63
CA TYR A 547 0.68 -0.51 32.56
C TYR A 547 1.31 -0.79 31.19
N SER A 548 2.39 -1.58 31.14
CA SER A 548 3.24 -1.78 29.95
C SER A 548 2.55 -2.41 28.72
N GLY A 549 1.34 -2.95 28.85
CA GLY A 549 0.54 -3.37 27.70
C GLY A 549 -0.34 -2.26 27.08
N VAL A 550 -0.45 -1.10 27.71
CA VAL A 550 -1.22 0.07 27.23
C VAL A 550 -0.31 1.29 27.09
N PHE A 551 0.55 1.49 28.09
CA PHE A 551 1.44 2.62 28.27
C PHE A 551 2.84 2.12 28.63
N THR A 552 3.79 2.28 27.71
CA THR A 552 5.13 1.72 27.83
C THR A 552 6.12 2.79 28.27
N GLN A 553 6.87 2.50 29.33
CA GLN A 553 8.13 3.18 29.62
C GLN A 553 9.19 2.65 28.66
N ILE A 554 9.85 3.55 27.93
CA ILE A 554 10.77 3.18 26.85
C ILE A 554 12.19 2.93 27.39
N PHE A 555 12.62 3.68 28.40
CA PHE A 555 13.96 3.54 28.97
C PHE A 555 13.97 2.70 30.25
N LYS A 556 14.85 1.70 30.29
CA LYS A 556 15.25 1.00 31.51
C LYS A 556 16.66 1.46 31.87
N GLU A 557 16.83 1.89 33.12
CA GLU A 557 18.08 2.37 33.68
C GLU A 557 19.17 1.28 33.58
N GLU A 558 20.12 1.45 32.66
CA GLU A 558 21.36 0.66 32.61
C GLU A 558 22.55 1.60 32.86
N ARG A 559 23.10 1.47 34.07
CA ARG A 559 24.33 2.05 34.61
C ARG A 559 24.84 3.34 33.94
N GLY A 560 24.34 4.46 34.45
CA GLY A 560 25.08 5.72 34.55
C GLY A 560 24.62 6.84 33.62
N LEU A 561 23.92 7.82 34.20
CA LEU A 561 23.86 9.25 33.82
C LEU A 561 22.61 9.81 33.10
N TYR A 562 21.48 9.10 32.94
CA TYR A 562 20.22 9.73 32.50
C TYR A 562 19.13 9.68 33.59
N GLN A 563 18.54 10.84 33.89
CA GLN A 563 17.51 11.03 34.92
C GLN A 563 16.07 11.12 34.38
N ASP A 564 15.84 11.35 33.08
CA ASP A 564 14.48 11.58 32.56
C ASP A 564 13.89 10.33 31.87
N LYS A 565 12.80 9.79 32.42
CA LYS A 565 12.06 8.70 31.80
C LYS A 565 11.13 9.21 30.71
N VAL A 566 11.08 8.48 29.60
CA VAL A 566 10.24 8.78 28.44
C VAL A 566 9.20 7.68 28.25
N PHE A 567 7.98 8.07 27.90
CA PHE A 567 6.80 7.21 27.80
C PHE A 567 6.09 7.38 26.46
N CYS A 568 5.41 6.32 26.00
CA CYS A 568 4.48 6.39 24.88
C CYS A 568 3.35 5.38 25.07
N PHE A 569 2.24 5.55 24.34
CA PHE A 569 1.26 4.46 24.19
C PHE A 569 1.83 3.39 23.25
N VAL A 570 1.37 2.14 23.41
CA VAL A 570 1.81 1.01 22.56
C VAL A 570 1.50 1.26 21.09
N HIS A 571 0.41 1.97 20.80
CA HIS A 571 0.03 2.39 19.46
C HIS A 571 -0.83 3.66 19.51
N LEU A 572 -0.87 4.44 18.42
CA LEU A 572 -1.71 5.64 18.29
C LEU A 572 -3.20 5.31 18.52
N SER A 573 -3.66 4.16 18.01
CA SER A 573 -5.04 3.72 18.22
C SER A 573 -5.41 3.53 19.70
N VAL A 574 -4.45 3.14 20.55
CA VAL A 574 -4.66 3.03 22.01
C VAL A 574 -4.79 4.42 22.63
N GLN A 575 -3.98 5.38 22.16
CA GLN A 575 -4.10 6.79 22.54
C GLN A 575 -5.46 7.36 22.13
N GLU A 576 -5.90 7.17 20.88
CA GLU A 576 -7.19 7.64 20.39
C GLU A 576 -8.38 7.01 21.14
N PHE A 577 -8.31 5.71 21.44
CA PHE A 577 -9.32 5.03 22.26
C PHE A 577 -9.42 5.62 23.68
N LEU A 578 -8.28 5.79 24.36
CA LEU A 578 -8.27 6.35 25.71
C LEU A 578 -8.69 7.82 25.74
N ALA A 579 -8.34 8.59 24.70
CA ALA A 579 -8.83 9.95 24.51
C ALA A 579 -10.35 9.97 24.34
N ALA A 580 -10.92 9.10 23.50
CA ALA A 580 -12.37 8.99 23.30
C ALA A 580 -13.08 8.60 24.61
N LEU A 581 -12.51 7.65 25.36
CA LEU A 581 -12.99 7.24 26.68
C LEU A 581 -12.97 8.40 27.68
N HIS A 582 -11.89 9.20 27.70
CA HIS A 582 -11.79 10.39 28.55
C HIS A 582 -12.83 11.46 28.22
N VAL A 583 -13.02 11.73 26.92
CA VAL A 583 -14.00 12.71 26.44
C VAL A 583 -15.43 12.27 26.79
N HIS A 584 -15.76 10.99 26.57
CA HIS A 584 -17.05 10.41 26.97
C HIS A 584 -17.25 10.45 28.50
N LEU A 585 -16.25 10.06 29.28
CA LEU A 585 -16.29 10.10 30.75
C LEU A 585 -16.47 11.52 31.28
N THR A 586 -15.79 12.50 30.70
CA THR A 586 -15.87 13.89 31.14
C THR A 586 -17.25 14.44 30.86
N PHE A 587 -17.77 14.25 29.64
CA PHE A 587 -19.11 14.70 29.29
C PHE A 587 -20.19 14.05 30.17
N THR A 588 -20.16 12.73 30.34
CA THR A 588 -21.18 12.02 31.14
C THR A 588 -21.17 12.36 32.63
N ASN A 589 -20.01 12.76 33.18
CA ASN A 589 -19.88 13.13 34.59
C ASN A 589 -20.10 14.62 34.86
N THR A 590 -19.79 15.51 33.90
CA THR A 590 -19.73 16.97 34.13
C THR A 590 -20.56 17.81 33.15
N ASP A 591 -21.15 17.19 32.12
CA ASP A 591 -21.82 17.84 30.98
C ASP A 591 -20.92 18.82 30.19
N ILE A 592 -19.58 18.72 30.33
CA ILE A 592 -18.60 19.54 29.60
C ILE A 592 -18.22 18.86 28.28
N ASN A 593 -18.45 19.54 27.15
CA ASN A 593 -17.99 19.10 25.84
C ASN A 593 -16.55 19.58 25.58
N LEU A 594 -15.58 18.69 25.79
CA LEU A 594 -14.16 18.96 25.52
C LEU A 594 -13.84 19.18 24.03
N LEU A 595 -14.75 18.82 23.12
CA LEU A 595 -14.58 19.01 21.68
C LEU A 595 -15.05 20.39 21.20
N ALA A 596 -15.83 21.12 22.00
CA ALA A 596 -16.31 22.46 21.64
C ALA A 596 -15.17 23.50 21.74
N GLY A 597 -15.04 24.38 20.74
CA GLY A 597 -14.12 25.52 20.81
C GLY A 597 -14.53 26.50 21.91
N GLN A 598 -13.58 27.32 22.40
CA GLN A 598 -13.80 28.28 23.51
C GLN A 598 -15.00 29.23 23.29
N GLU A 599 -15.44 29.46 22.05
CA GLU A 599 -16.58 30.33 21.73
C GLU A 599 -17.97 29.65 21.76
N GLN A 600 -18.06 28.31 21.74
CA GLN A 600 -19.35 27.59 21.67
C GLN A 600 -19.87 27.08 23.02
N SER A 601 -19.04 27.05 24.07
CA SER A 601 -19.36 26.39 25.34
C SER A 601 -20.36 27.15 26.23
N THR A 602 -20.51 28.47 26.04
CA THR A 602 -21.24 29.34 26.97
C THR A 602 -22.69 29.65 26.57
N PHE A 603 -23.06 29.56 25.29
CA PHE A 603 -24.42 29.91 24.83
C PHE A 603 -25.37 28.71 24.66
N ALA A 604 -24.89 27.58 24.15
CA ALA A 604 -25.73 26.39 23.92
C ALA A 604 -26.02 25.59 25.20
N SER A 605 -25.11 25.57 26.18
CA SER A 605 -25.20 24.71 27.37
C SER A 605 -26.32 25.07 28.35
N LYS A 606 -26.87 26.29 28.30
CA LYS A 606 -27.94 26.75 29.20
C LYS A 606 -29.37 26.56 28.68
N LEU A 607 -29.58 26.31 27.37
CA LEU A 607 -30.91 26.30 26.75
C LEU A 607 -31.54 24.90 26.52
N PHE A 608 -30.76 23.81 26.64
CA PHE A 608 -31.18 22.48 26.21
C PHE A 608 -31.49 21.52 27.38
N LYS A 609 -32.47 20.61 27.21
CA LYS A 609 -32.72 19.50 28.15
C LYS A 609 -31.53 18.52 28.12
N LYS A 610 -31.24 17.81 29.22
CA LYS A 610 -30.08 16.90 29.33
C LYS A 610 -29.97 15.89 28.16
N LYS A 611 -31.10 15.32 27.75
CA LYS A 611 -31.19 14.41 26.60
C LYS A 611 -30.74 15.06 25.28
N SER A 612 -31.18 16.29 24.99
CA SER A 612 -30.79 16.99 23.76
C SER A 612 -29.34 17.49 23.79
N LYS A 613 -28.72 17.62 24.98
CA LYS A 613 -27.28 17.90 25.10
C LYS A 613 -26.41 16.71 24.69
N LEU A 614 -26.80 15.48 25.04
CA LEU A 614 -26.02 14.29 24.73
C LEU A 614 -26.11 13.91 23.24
N ALA A 615 -27.29 14.04 22.62
CA ALA A 615 -27.44 13.90 21.17
C ALA A 615 -26.60 14.95 20.43
N TYR A 616 -26.71 16.23 20.82
CA TYR A 616 -25.91 17.31 20.25
C TYR A 616 -24.40 17.08 20.42
N PHE A 617 -23.97 16.52 21.56
CA PHE A 617 -22.56 16.19 21.80
C PHE A 617 -22.02 15.21 20.75
N TYR A 618 -22.70 14.08 20.51
CA TYR A 618 -22.26 13.13 19.48
C TYR A 618 -22.35 13.71 18.07
N GLN A 619 -23.41 14.45 17.75
CA GLN A 619 -23.55 15.15 16.47
C GLN A 619 -22.40 16.15 16.23
N SER A 620 -22.01 16.92 17.26
CA SER A 620 -20.89 17.86 17.18
C SER A 620 -19.55 17.16 16.96
N ALA A 621 -19.37 15.95 17.50
CA ALA A 621 -18.18 15.15 17.26
C ALA A 621 -18.12 14.65 15.81
N VAL A 622 -19.26 14.23 15.23
CA VAL A 622 -19.37 13.86 13.82
C VAL A 622 -18.99 15.04 12.92
N ASP A 623 -19.54 16.23 13.19
CA ASP A 623 -19.22 17.43 12.41
C ASP A 623 -17.73 17.82 12.51
N LYS A 624 -17.16 17.72 13.72
CA LYS A 624 -15.73 18.00 13.92
C LYS A 624 -14.83 17.02 13.17
N ALA A 625 -15.19 15.74 13.10
CA ALA A 625 -14.44 14.77 12.30
C ALA A 625 -14.53 15.08 10.80
N LEU A 626 -15.72 15.41 10.30
CA LEU A 626 -15.94 15.75 8.87
C LEU A 626 -15.21 17.03 8.42
N GLN A 627 -14.95 17.97 9.34
CA GLN A 627 -14.16 19.18 9.06
C GLN A 627 -12.67 18.88 8.82
N ASN A 628 -12.18 17.71 9.21
CA ASN A 628 -10.76 17.35 9.12
C ASN A 628 -10.47 16.52 7.87
N PRO A 629 -9.89 17.10 6.80
CA PRO A 629 -9.72 16.41 5.52
C PRO A 629 -8.85 15.16 5.60
N ASN A 630 -7.86 15.16 6.51
CA ASN A 630 -6.88 14.09 6.64
C ASN A 630 -7.43 12.86 7.38
N GLY A 631 -8.58 12.96 8.06
CA GLY A 631 -9.21 11.81 8.77
C GLY A 631 -8.65 11.50 10.16
N HIS A 632 -7.90 12.42 10.76
CA HIS A 632 -7.22 12.20 12.05
C HIS A 632 -8.14 12.02 13.28
N LEU A 633 -9.43 12.32 13.14
CA LEU A 633 -10.43 12.05 14.18
C LEU A 633 -11.33 10.87 13.84
N ASP A 634 -11.13 10.19 12.71
CA ASP A 634 -12.05 9.14 12.27
C ASP A 634 -12.07 7.96 13.26
N LEU A 635 -10.90 7.52 13.74
CA LEU A 635 -10.82 6.44 14.72
C LEU A 635 -11.33 6.88 16.09
N PHE A 636 -10.92 8.06 16.53
CA PHE A 636 -11.41 8.68 17.77
C PHE A 636 -12.95 8.76 17.76
N LEU A 637 -13.56 9.17 16.64
CA LEU A 637 -15.01 9.27 16.49
C LEU A 637 -15.67 7.89 16.55
N ARG A 638 -15.12 6.89 15.87
CA ARG A 638 -15.58 5.50 15.93
C ARG A 638 -15.65 5.00 17.38
N PHE A 639 -14.58 5.19 18.15
CA PHE A 639 -14.54 4.80 19.56
C PHE A 639 -15.55 5.59 20.40
N LEU A 640 -15.65 6.90 20.19
CA LEU A 640 -16.56 7.76 20.95
C LEU A 640 -18.02 7.36 20.75
N LEU A 641 -18.41 7.04 19.51
CA LEU A 641 -19.74 6.55 19.17
C LEU A 641 -19.96 5.12 19.67
N GLY A 642 -18.98 4.23 19.55
CA GLY A 642 -19.09 2.88 20.12
C GLY A 642 -19.32 2.91 21.65
N LEU A 643 -18.71 3.85 22.37
CA LEU A 643 -18.92 4.05 23.81
C LEU A 643 -20.32 4.57 24.18
N SER A 644 -21.10 5.07 23.21
CA SER A 644 -22.48 5.50 23.45
C SER A 644 -23.45 4.32 23.59
N LEU A 645 -23.07 3.12 23.13
CA LEU A 645 -23.88 1.91 23.26
C LEU A 645 -23.90 1.37 24.70
N GLN A 646 -25.10 1.05 25.21
CA GLN A 646 -25.26 0.49 26.56
C GLN A 646 -24.45 -0.79 26.76
N THR A 647 -24.45 -1.68 25.76
CA THR A 647 -23.71 -2.95 25.81
C THR A 647 -22.21 -2.74 26.06
N ASN A 648 -21.62 -1.71 25.48
CA ASN A 648 -20.21 -1.36 25.66
C ASN A 648 -19.95 -0.71 27.02
N GLN A 649 -20.89 0.12 27.50
CA GLN A 649 -20.82 0.69 28.85
C GLN A 649 -20.92 -0.38 29.94
N ASP A 650 -21.71 -1.44 29.70
CA ASP A 650 -21.88 -2.57 30.61
C ASP A 650 -20.58 -3.39 30.75
N LEU A 651 -19.77 -3.50 29.68
CA LEU A 651 -18.43 -4.10 29.75
C LEU A 651 -17.45 -3.30 30.61
N LEU A 652 -17.66 -1.98 30.71
CA LEU A 652 -16.90 -1.04 31.54
C LEU A 652 -17.58 -0.74 32.89
N ARG A 653 -18.51 -1.61 33.32
CA ARG A 653 -19.29 -1.42 34.55
C ARG A 653 -18.36 -1.31 35.76
N GLY A 654 -18.42 -0.16 36.42
CA GLY A 654 -17.52 0.21 37.51
C GLY A 654 -16.63 1.40 37.16
N LEU A 655 -16.20 1.55 35.91
CA LEU A 655 -15.54 2.75 35.41
C LEU A 655 -16.55 3.80 34.94
N LEU A 656 -17.59 3.37 34.22
CA LEU A 656 -18.69 4.21 33.73
C LEU A 656 -19.94 4.11 34.63
N LYS A 657 -20.69 5.21 34.73
CA LYS A 657 -22.03 5.24 35.35
C LYS A 657 -23.07 4.98 34.26
N HIS A 658 -24.07 4.13 34.53
CA HIS A 658 -25.13 3.84 33.56
C HIS A 658 -25.90 5.12 33.19
N THR A 659 -25.92 5.46 31.90
CA THR A 659 -26.83 6.47 31.33
C THR A 659 -28.09 5.76 30.83
N GLY A 660 -29.13 5.65 31.66
CA GLY A 660 -30.35 4.87 31.41
C GLY A 660 -31.26 5.30 30.23
N GLU A 661 -30.79 6.11 29.28
CA GLU A 661 -31.56 6.64 28.14
C GLU A 661 -30.79 6.52 26.79
N SER A 662 -29.89 5.55 26.65
CA SER A 662 -28.95 5.48 25.52
C SER A 662 -29.58 5.10 24.16
N ALA A 663 -30.65 4.30 24.12
CA ALA A 663 -31.21 3.77 22.86
C ALA A 663 -31.77 4.87 21.94
N GLU A 664 -32.63 5.75 22.46
CA GLU A 664 -33.26 6.82 21.66
C GLU A 664 -32.23 7.86 21.19
N ILE A 665 -31.18 8.12 21.99
CA ILE A 665 -30.10 9.05 21.65
C ILE A 665 -29.21 8.48 20.54
N ASN A 666 -28.97 7.17 20.57
CA ASN A 666 -28.24 6.48 19.51
C ASN A 666 -29.04 6.48 18.22
N GLU A 667 -30.36 6.28 18.26
CA GLU A 667 -31.22 6.38 17.08
C GLU A 667 -31.20 7.78 16.45
N GLU A 668 -31.28 8.84 17.27
CA GLU A 668 -31.13 10.22 16.80
C GLU A 668 -29.76 10.47 16.15
N THR A 669 -28.69 9.93 16.75
CA THR A 669 -27.32 10.03 16.23
C THR A 669 -27.14 9.25 14.93
N ILE A 670 -27.71 8.04 14.82
CA ILE A 670 -27.71 7.20 13.61
C ILE A 670 -28.40 7.95 12.47
N ASN A 671 -29.59 8.52 12.72
CA ASN A 671 -30.31 9.28 11.71
C ASN A 671 -29.53 10.52 11.25
N TYR A 672 -28.82 11.19 12.18
CA TYR A 672 -27.93 12.28 11.84
C TYR A 672 -26.76 11.83 10.95
N ILE A 673 -26.12 10.70 11.27
CA ILE A 673 -25.03 10.13 10.47
C ILE A 673 -25.52 9.76 9.07
N LYS A 674 -26.68 9.10 8.94
CA LYS A 674 -27.29 8.78 7.63
C LYS A 674 -27.56 10.02 6.80
N LYS A 675 -28.05 11.09 7.44
CA LYS A 675 -28.21 12.40 6.79
C LYS A 675 -26.86 12.94 6.32
N LYS A 676 -25.81 12.91 7.15
CA LYS A 676 -24.47 13.37 6.75
C LYS A 676 -23.87 12.54 5.62
N ILE A 677 -24.09 11.23 5.59
CA ILE A 677 -23.70 10.37 4.47
C ILE A 677 -24.37 10.84 3.17
N SER A 678 -25.63 11.27 3.21
CA SER A 678 -26.32 11.78 2.02
C SER A 678 -25.85 13.16 1.53
N GLU A 679 -25.23 13.96 2.42
CA GLU A 679 -24.75 15.32 2.14
C GLU A 679 -23.27 15.39 1.74
N ASN A 680 -22.50 14.31 1.96
CA ASN A 680 -21.04 14.28 1.75
C ASN A 680 -20.64 13.40 0.56
N SER A 681 -19.38 13.53 0.13
CA SER A 681 -18.85 12.70 -0.96
C SER A 681 -18.69 11.23 -0.52
N PRO A 682 -18.78 10.26 -1.45
CA PRO A 682 -18.63 8.84 -1.12
C PRO A 682 -17.34 8.53 -0.35
N GLU A 683 -16.24 9.22 -0.63
CA GLU A 683 -14.95 9.09 0.06
C GLU A 683 -15.07 9.41 1.56
N ARG A 684 -15.78 10.50 1.89
CA ARG A 684 -15.99 10.92 3.29
C ARG A 684 -17.07 10.10 3.97
N SER A 685 -18.01 9.56 3.21
CA SER A 685 -19.08 8.72 3.72
C SER A 685 -18.58 7.36 4.21
N ILE A 686 -17.48 6.82 3.66
CA ILE A 686 -16.89 5.54 4.11
C ILE A 686 -16.56 5.55 5.60
N SER A 687 -15.95 6.62 6.14
CA SER A 687 -15.62 6.69 7.57
C SER A 687 -16.87 6.69 8.45
N LEU A 688 -17.97 7.28 7.97
CA LEU A 688 -19.27 7.28 8.64
C LEU A 688 -19.96 5.92 8.60
N PHE A 689 -19.76 5.08 7.58
CA PHE A 689 -20.23 3.69 7.59
C PHE A 689 -19.55 2.87 8.69
N TYR A 690 -18.26 3.10 8.94
CA TYR A 690 -17.61 2.48 10.10
C TYR A 690 -18.21 2.97 11.42
N CYS A 691 -18.62 4.23 11.53
CA CYS A 691 -19.36 4.72 12.70
C CYS A 691 -20.73 4.03 12.87
N LEU A 692 -21.48 3.82 11.78
CA LEU A 692 -22.73 3.05 11.83
C LEU A 692 -22.49 1.61 12.29
N ASN A 693 -21.41 0.98 11.80
CA ASN A 693 -20.98 -0.34 12.24
C ASN A 693 -20.60 -0.39 13.74
N GLU A 694 -19.93 0.63 14.28
CA GLU A 694 -19.67 0.72 15.73
C GLU A 694 -20.97 0.88 16.54
N LEU A 695 -22.00 1.53 15.96
CA LEU A 695 -23.33 1.66 16.54
C LEU A 695 -24.24 0.44 16.29
N LYS A 696 -23.73 -0.61 15.61
CA LYS A 696 -24.45 -1.84 15.23
C LYS A 696 -25.68 -1.58 14.35
N ASP A 697 -25.67 -0.51 13.55
CA ASP A 697 -26.70 -0.23 12.57
C ASP A 697 -26.23 -0.66 11.18
N HIS A 698 -26.83 -1.75 10.67
CA HIS A 698 -26.55 -2.31 9.34
C HIS A 698 -27.67 -2.04 8.34
N SER A 699 -28.70 -1.27 8.73
CA SER A 699 -29.92 -1.09 7.92
C SER A 699 -29.64 -0.57 6.50
N LEU A 700 -28.75 0.41 6.31
CA LEU A 700 -28.37 0.88 4.97
C LEU A 700 -27.66 -0.20 4.13
N GLU A 701 -26.87 -1.07 4.77
CA GLU A 701 -26.18 -2.16 4.09
C GLU A 701 -27.16 -3.27 3.71
N GLU A 702 -28.06 -3.64 4.64
CA GLU A 702 -29.13 -4.64 4.43
C GLU A 702 -30.12 -4.18 3.34
N ASP A 703 -30.51 -2.91 3.34
CA ASP A 703 -31.38 -2.32 2.31
C ASP A 703 -30.77 -2.48 0.91
N ILE A 704 -29.47 -2.18 0.76
CA ILE A 704 -28.75 -2.33 -0.50
C ILE A 704 -28.52 -3.80 -0.85
N GLN A 705 -28.17 -4.66 0.10
CA GLN A 705 -28.02 -6.10 -0.18
C GLN A 705 -29.34 -6.73 -0.64
N HIS A 706 -30.46 -6.35 -0.03
CA HIS A 706 -31.79 -6.77 -0.49
C HIS A 706 -32.08 -6.26 -1.91
N TYR A 707 -31.73 -4.99 -2.21
CA TYR A 707 -31.83 -4.43 -3.56
C TYR A 707 -30.99 -5.22 -4.58
N LEU A 708 -29.74 -5.54 -4.26
CA LEU A 708 -28.83 -6.31 -5.12
C LEU A 708 -29.31 -7.76 -5.34
N ASN A 709 -29.91 -8.39 -4.32
CA ASN A 709 -30.43 -9.76 -4.40
C ASN A 709 -31.74 -9.89 -5.21
N SER A 710 -32.40 -8.77 -5.53
CA SER A 710 -33.75 -8.78 -6.13
C SER A 710 -33.76 -8.87 -7.67
N GLU A 711 -32.60 -8.92 -8.35
CA GLU A 711 -32.36 -9.08 -9.81
C GLU A 711 -33.18 -8.16 -10.77
N ARG A 712 -34.02 -7.25 -10.27
CA ARG A 712 -34.81 -6.29 -11.05
C ARG A 712 -34.17 -4.91 -10.96
N LEU A 713 -33.29 -4.62 -11.90
CA LEU A 713 -32.42 -3.45 -11.91
C LEU A 713 -33.08 -2.24 -12.59
N SER A 714 -33.46 -1.25 -11.79
CA SER A 714 -33.71 0.12 -12.20
C SER A 714 -32.96 1.02 -11.22
N SER A 715 -31.74 1.40 -11.59
CA SER A 715 -30.83 2.21 -10.77
C SER A 715 -31.27 3.65 -10.55
N ASP A 716 -32.33 4.08 -11.20
CA ASP A 716 -32.83 5.45 -11.20
C ASP A 716 -33.53 5.83 -9.87
N GLU A 717 -33.51 4.94 -8.87
CA GLU A 717 -34.22 5.09 -7.58
C GLU A 717 -33.29 5.13 -6.34
N LEU A 718 -31.96 4.98 -6.47
CA LEU A 718 -31.06 5.00 -5.29
C LEU A 718 -30.79 6.42 -4.79
N SER A 719 -31.00 6.65 -3.49
CA SER A 719 -30.64 7.88 -2.80
C SER A 719 -29.11 8.05 -2.68
N PRO A 720 -28.58 9.27 -2.44
CA PRO A 720 -27.15 9.49 -2.23
C PRO A 720 -26.53 8.62 -1.12
N ALA A 721 -27.30 8.36 -0.05
CA ALA A 721 -26.86 7.47 1.03
C ALA A 721 -26.78 6.01 0.60
N GLN A 722 -27.73 5.56 -0.22
CA GLN A 722 -27.76 4.22 -0.82
C GLN A 722 -26.61 4.02 -1.82
N TRP A 723 -26.29 5.02 -2.64
CA TRP A 723 -25.10 4.99 -3.49
C TRP A 723 -23.80 4.91 -2.69
N SER A 724 -23.71 5.67 -1.60
CA SER A 724 -22.56 5.62 -0.70
C SER A 724 -22.45 4.25 0.00
N ALA A 725 -23.58 3.65 0.39
CA ALA A 725 -23.63 2.30 0.97
C ALA A 725 -23.21 1.23 -0.04
N LEU A 726 -23.68 1.33 -1.29
CA LEU A 726 -23.23 0.45 -2.38
C LEU A 726 -21.72 0.58 -2.60
N GLY A 727 -21.20 1.81 -2.67
CA GLY A 727 -19.75 2.06 -2.77
C GLY A 727 -18.98 1.43 -1.60
N PHE A 728 -19.48 1.59 -0.37
CA PHE A 728 -18.90 0.98 0.81
C PHE A 728 -18.89 -0.56 0.75
N ILE A 729 -20.01 -1.19 0.35
CA ILE A 729 -20.13 -2.65 0.22
C ILE A 729 -19.15 -3.18 -0.81
N LEU A 730 -19.04 -2.52 -1.98
CA LEU A 730 -18.16 -2.96 -3.06
C LEU A 730 -16.67 -2.79 -2.70
N LEU A 731 -16.31 -1.67 -2.09
CA LEU A 731 -14.96 -1.46 -1.53
C LEU A 731 -14.66 -2.40 -0.35
N SER A 732 -15.71 -2.95 0.25
CA SER A 732 -15.70 -3.95 1.31
C SER A 732 -15.98 -5.37 0.80
N SER A 733 -15.85 -5.63 -0.51
CA SER A 733 -15.93 -6.97 -1.08
C SER A 733 -14.57 -7.33 -1.67
N GLU A 734 -14.03 -8.52 -1.36
CA GLU A 734 -12.78 -8.99 -1.98
C GLU A 734 -13.01 -9.43 -3.44
N LYS A 735 -14.20 -9.94 -3.76
CA LYS A 735 -14.52 -10.49 -5.09
C LYS A 735 -14.76 -9.40 -6.14
N ASP A 736 -15.31 -8.26 -5.73
CA ASP A 736 -15.74 -7.19 -6.65
C ASP A 736 -14.64 -6.17 -6.99
N LEU A 737 -13.49 -6.25 -6.31
CA LEU A 737 -12.31 -5.41 -6.60
C LEU A 737 -11.43 -5.96 -7.72
N ASP A 738 -11.57 -7.22 -8.13
CA ASP A 738 -10.78 -7.74 -9.26
C ASP A 738 -11.36 -7.24 -10.60
N VAL A 739 -12.67 -7.42 -10.80
CA VAL A 739 -13.40 -6.96 -12.00
C VAL A 739 -14.67 -6.20 -11.59
N PHE A 740 -14.65 -4.88 -11.75
CA PHE A 740 -15.81 -4.02 -11.55
C PHE A 740 -16.52 -3.79 -12.88
N ASP A 741 -17.77 -4.24 -12.98
CA ASP A 741 -18.64 -3.98 -14.15
C ASP A 741 -19.74 -3.01 -13.76
N LEU A 742 -19.66 -1.79 -14.27
CA LEU A 742 -20.60 -0.71 -13.94
C LEU A 742 -22.04 -1.08 -14.37
N ARG A 743 -22.21 -1.89 -15.43
CA ARG A 743 -23.53 -2.29 -15.94
C ARG A 743 -24.30 -3.20 -14.99
N LYS A 744 -23.61 -3.90 -14.07
CA LYS A 744 -24.28 -4.68 -13.01
C LYS A 744 -25.10 -3.82 -12.08
N TYR A 745 -24.73 -2.54 -11.94
CA TYR A 745 -25.38 -1.59 -11.05
C TYR A 745 -26.21 -0.59 -11.84
N SER A 746 -25.59 0.11 -12.79
CA SER A 746 -26.24 1.13 -13.62
C SER A 746 -25.34 1.56 -14.77
N ALA A 747 -25.79 1.42 -16.00
CA ALA A 747 -25.09 1.92 -17.19
C ALA A 747 -25.28 3.44 -17.35
N SER A 748 -24.74 4.25 -16.43
CA SER A 748 -24.89 5.71 -16.43
C SER A 748 -23.64 6.47 -15.94
N GLU A 749 -23.48 7.71 -16.43
CA GLU A 749 -22.45 8.65 -15.96
C GLU A 749 -22.63 8.99 -14.46
N HIS A 750 -23.87 9.08 -13.98
CA HIS A 750 -24.13 9.35 -12.57
C HIS A 750 -23.60 8.23 -11.66
N ALA A 751 -23.85 6.98 -12.03
CA ALA A 751 -23.35 5.83 -11.28
C ALA A 751 -21.83 5.74 -11.29
N LEU A 752 -21.18 6.04 -12.43
CA LEU A 752 -19.71 6.15 -12.50
C LEU A 752 -19.19 7.19 -11.51
N GLN A 753 -19.84 8.35 -11.42
CA GLN A 753 -19.43 9.41 -10.50
C GLN A 753 -19.57 8.96 -9.04
N MET A 754 -20.66 8.27 -8.69
CA MET A 754 -20.89 7.80 -7.32
C MET A 754 -20.00 6.61 -6.93
N LEU A 755 -19.57 5.79 -7.89
CA LEU A 755 -18.75 4.58 -7.67
C LEU A 755 -17.30 4.75 -8.14
N LEU A 756 -16.83 5.99 -8.32
CA LEU A 756 -15.50 6.26 -8.83
C LEU A 756 -14.38 5.64 -7.97
N GLN A 757 -14.58 5.62 -6.65
CA GLN A 757 -13.61 5.00 -5.75
C GLN A 757 -13.51 3.49 -5.94
N VAL A 758 -14.61 2.83 -6.33
CA VAL A 758 -14.59 1.41 -6.69
C VAL A 758 -13.73 1.23 -7.93
N VAL A 759 -13.94 2.06 -8.98
CA VAL A 759 -13.11 2.04 -10.20
C VAL A 759 -11.63 2.26 -9.88
N LYS A 760 -11.30 3.21 -9.01
CA LYS A 760 -9.91 3.49 -8.58
C LYS A 760 -9.28 2.31 -7.84
N ALA A 761 -10.07 1.59 -7.04
CA ALA A 761 -9.63 0.43 -6.26
C ALA A 761 -9.59 -0.88 -7.06
N SER A 762 -10.33 -0.97 -8.17
CA SER A 762 -10.41 -2.20 -8.97
C SER A 762 -9.22 -2.41 -9.89
N LYS A 763 -8.87 -3.67 -10.18
CA LYS A 763 -7.84 -4.00 -11.18
C LYS A 763 -8.36 -3.85 -12.61
N LYS A 764 -9.61 -4.25 -12.85
CA LYS A 764 -10.29 -4.14 -14.14
C LYS A 764 -11.62 -3.40 -13.99
N ALA A 765 -11.82 -2.38 -14.79
CA ALA A 765 -13.08 -1.64 -14.87
C ALA A 765 -13.73 -1.82 -16.26
N LEU A 766 -14.92 -2.41 -16.27
CA LEU A 766 -15.75 -2.59 -17.46
C LEU A 766 -16.81 -1.50 -17.49
N LEU A 767 -16.58 -0.50 -18.33
CA LEU A 767 -17.44 0.67 -18.51
C LEU A 767 -18.00 0.75 -19.94
N SER A 768 -18.00 -0.38 -20.66
CA SER A 768 -18.47 -0.46 -22.04
C SER A 768 -19.99 -0.25 -22.14
N GLY A 769 -20.43 0.60 -23.07
CA GLY A 769 -21.85 0.86 -23.30
C GLY A 769 -22.57 1.53 -22.13
N CYS A 770 -21.87 2.32 -21.31
CA CYS A 770 -22.42 2.99 -20.12
C CYS A 770 -22.89 4.43 -20.36
N ASN A 771 -23.06 4.83 -21.64
CA ASN A 771 -23.47 6.18 -22.04
C ASN A 771 -22.57 7.30 -21.44
N LEU A 772 -21.26 7.05 -21.43
CA LEU A 772 -20.27 7.97 -20.88
C LEU A 772 -19.99 9.14 -21.84
N SER A 773 -19.70 10.31 -21.26
CA SER A 773 -19.38 11.55 -21.99
C SER A 773 -17.97 12.06 -21.70
N ASN A 774 -17.60 13.23 -22.24
CA ASN A 774 -16.34 13.90 -21.92
C ASN A 774 -16.17 14.19 -20.42
N ARG A 775 -17.26 14.44 -19.67
CA ARG A 775 -17.19 14.65 -18.22
C ARG A 775 -16.74 13.39 -17.49
N SER A 776 -17.21 12.23 -17.94
CA SER A 776 -16.72 10.93 -17.46
C SER A 776 -15.21 10.77 -17.74
N CYS A 777 -14.73 11.19 -18.91
CA CYS A 777 -13.30 11.16 -19.24
C CYS A 777 -12.45 12.06 -18.34
N GLU A 778 -12.94 13.24 -17.91
CA GLU A 778 -12.22 14.12 -16.97
C GLU A 778 -12.00 13.42 -15.63
N VAL A 779 -13.07 12.82 -15.11
CA VAL A 779 -13.06 12.11 -13.84
C VAL A 779 -12.16 10.87 -13.91
N LEU A 780 -12.23 10.08 -14.99
CA LEU A 780 -11.35 8.92 -15.21
C LEU A 780 -9.88 9.33 -15.42
N SER A 781 -9.62 10.45 -16.11
CA SER A 781 -8.26 10.99 -16.25
C SER A 781 -7.67 11.36 -14.89
N SER A 782 -8.48 11.92 -13.99
CA SER A 782 -8.06 12.16 -12.60
C SER A 782 -7.72 10.87 -11.86
N VAL A 783 -8.49 9.79 -12.07
CA VAL A 783 -8.19 8.47 -11.49
C VAL A 783 -6.85 7.94 -12.01
N LEU A 784 -6.65 7.95 -13.33
CA LEU A 784 -5.41 7.51 -13.98
C LEU A 784 -4.18 8.36 -13.58
N SER A 785 -4.40 9.63 -13.23
CA SER A 785 -3.36 10.55 -12.75
C SER A 785 -3.01 10.33 -11.27
N SER A 786 -3.83 9.59 -10.53
CA SER A 786 -3.67 9.32 -9.10
C SER A 786 -3.14 7.92 -8.84
N GLN A 787 -2.75 7.61 -7.61
CA GLN A 787 -2.45 6.24 -7.21
C GLN A 787 -3.71 5.38 -7.36
N SER A 788 -3.76 4.51 -8.36
CA SER A 788 -4.88 3.59 -8.62
C SER A 788 -4.39 2.15 -8.78
N SER A 789 -5.27 1.19 -8.50
CA SER A 789 -4.99 -0.24 -8.72
C SER A 789 -5.31 -0.69 -10.16
N LEU A 790 -5.82 0.21 -10.98
CA LEU A 790 -6.35 -0.09 -12.30
C LEU A 790 -5.25 -0.51 -13.27
N ARG A 791 -5.45 -1.67 -13.88
CA ARG A 791 -4.60 -2.30 -14.90
C ARG A 791 -5.33 -2.41 -16.23
N GLU A 792 -6.64 -2.66 -16.22
CA GLU A 792 -7.46 -2.74 -17.42
C GLU A 792 -8.66 -1.79 -17.36
N LEU A 793 -8.86 -1.02 -18.42
CA LEU A 793 -10.00 -0.11 -18.56
C LEU A 793 -10.67 -0.36 -19.91
N ASP A 794 -11.94 -0.76 -19.87
CA ASP A 794 -12.77 -0.93 -21.05
C ASP A 794 -13.81 0.19 -21.14
N LEU A 795 -13.67 1.05 -22.13
CA LEU A 795 -14.54 2.18 -22.44
C LEU A 795 -15.31 1.99 -23.75
N SER A 796 -15.30 0.78 -24.31
CA SER A 796 -15.86 0.50 -25.63
C SER A 796 -17.34 0.86 -25.73
N ASP A 797 -17.82 1.18 -26.93
CA ASP A 797 -19.23 1.51 -27.21
C ASP A 797 -19.77 2.73 -26.43
N ASN A 798 -18.89 3.65 -26.04
CA ASN A 798 -19.26 4.98 -25.53
C ASN A 798 -18.91 6.06 -26.57
N ASN A 799 -19.79 7.03 -26.82
CA ASN A 799 -19.56 8.09 -27.82
C ASN A 799 -18.61 9.19 -27.29
N LEU A 800 -17.36 8.82 -27.02
CA LEU A 800 -16.34 9.70 -26.42
C LEU A 800 -15.78 10.73 -27.41
N GLN A 801 -15.79 10.40 -28.71
CA GLN A 801 -15.21 11.21 -29.79
C GLN A 801 -13.71 11.52 -29.55
N ASP A 802 -13.10 12.32 -30.43
CA ASP A 802 -11.68 12.69 -30.30
C ASP A 802 -11.37 13.43 -28.99
N SER A 803 -12.33 14.23 -28.51
CA SER A 803 -12.20 15.03 -27.30
C SER A 803 -12.05 14.17 -26.03
N GLY A 804 -12.76 13.04 -25.93
CA GLY A 804 -12.62 12.14 -24.79
C GLY A 804 -11.22 11.51 -24.74
N THR A 805 -10.66 11.13 -25.90
CA THR A 805 -9.28 10.64 -25.99
C THR A 805 -8.27 11.71 -25.58
N GLN A 806 -8.50 12.97 -25.98
CA GLN A 806 -7.64 14.09 -25.60
C GLN A 806 -7.60 14.29 -24.09
N ILE A 807 -8.75 14.22 -23.41
CA ILE A 807 -8.85 14.36 -21.96
C ILE A 807 -8.15 13.19 -21.25
N LEU A 808 -8.43 11.95 -21.66
CA LEU A 808 -7.80 10.75 -21.06
C LEU A 808 -6.28 10.74 -21.22
N SER A 809 -5.74 11.35 -22.30
CA SER A 809 -4.31 11.40 -22.56
C SER A 809 -3.51 12.08 -21.46
N VAL A 810 -4.12 13.01 -20.71
CA VAL A 810 -3.47 13.69 -19.58
C VAL A 810 -3.16 12.67 -18.49
N GLY A 811 -4.15 11.86 -18.10
CA GLY A 811 -3.96 10.80 -17.11
C GLY A 811 -3.08 9.66 -17.57
N LEU A 812 -3.19 9.24 -18.84
CA LEU A 812 -2.37 8.16 -19.41
C LEU A 812 -0.87 8.50 -19.50
N LYS A 813 -0.52 9.79 -19.52
CA LYS A 813 0.88 10.27 -19.50
C LYS A 813 1.43 10.49 -18.10
N SER A 814 0.58 10.41 -17.07
CA SER A 814 1.02 10.59 -15.68
C SER A 814 2.02 9.50 -15.27
N THR A 815 3.01 9.85 -14.46
CA THR A 815 3.96 8.90 -13.86
C THR A 815 3.29 7.95 -12.87
N CYS A 816 2.09 8.29 -12.40
CA CYS A 816 1.27 7.46 -11.51
C CYS A 816 0.40 6.45 -12.28
N CYS A 817 0.33 6.53 -13.61
CA CYS A 817 -0.54 5.68 -14.40
C CYS A 817 0.05 4.28 -14.54
N THR A 818 -0.71 3.29 -14.08
CA THR A 818 -0.32 1.88 -14.11
C THR A 818 -1.16 1.05 -15.07
N LEU A 819 -1.91 1.71 -15.96
CA LEU A 819 -2.83 1.05 -16.87
C LEU A 819 -2.04 0.27 -17.94
N GLU A 820 -2.36 -1.02 -18.09
CA GLU A 820 -1.72 -1.94 -19.03
C GLU A 820 -2.61 -2.24 -20.23
N ALA A 821 -3.94 -2.26 -20.07
CA ALA A 821 -4.88 -2.45 -21.18
C ALA A 821 -5.92 -1.33 -21.25
N LEU A 822 -6.10 -0.78 -22.45
CA LEU A 822 -7.12 0.23 -22.74
C LEU A 822 -7.94 -0.20 -23.96
N ARG A 823 -9.24 -0.35 -23.78
CA ARG A 823 -10.19 -0.66 -24.88
C ARG A 823 -11.08 0.54 -25.16
N LEU A 824 -11.03 1.02 -26.40
CA LEU A 824 -11.78 2.16 -26.91
C LEU A 824 -12.52 1.77 -28.21
N SER A 825 -12.93 0.50 -28.33
CA SER A 825 -13.60 0.01 -29.52
C SER A 825 -14.95 0.72 -29.69
N GLY A 826 -15.28 1.17 -30.90
CA GLY A 826 -16.59 1.77 -31.16
C GLY A 826 -16.84 3.12 -30.46
N CYS A 827 -15.78 3.88 -30.15
CA CYS A 827 -15.87 5.15 -29.43
C CYS A 827 -16.07 6.41 -30.31
N ASN A 828 -16.32 6.22 -31.61
CA ASN A 828 -16.43 7.28 -32.62
C ASN A 828 -15.14 8.13 -32.75
N LEU A 829 -13.99 7.45 -32.72
CA LEU A 829 -12.67 8.08 -32.84
C LEU A 829 -12.26 8.27 -34.31
N SER A 830 -11.47 9.31 -34.56
CA SER A 830 -10.91 9.63 -35.87
C SER A 830 -9.38 9.63 -35.88
N GLU A 831 -8.79 10.01 -37.02
CA GLU A 831 -7.35 10.26 -37.19
C GLU A 831 -6.75 11.15 -36.09
N ARG A 832 -7.53 12.08 -35.49
CA ARG A 832 -7.04 12.96 -34.43
C ARG A 832 -6.74 12.21 -33.13
N SER A 833 -7.56 11.22 -32.76
CA SER A 833 -7.29 10.38 -31.60
C SER A 833 -6.00 9.58 -31.76
N CYS A 834 -5.68 9.15 -32.99
CA CYS A 834 -4.43 8.46 -33.27
C CYS A 834 -3.19 9.32 -32.97
N TYR A 835 -3.23 10.61 -33.34
CA TYR A 835 -2.17 11.56 -32.99
C TYR A 835 -1.97 11.66 -31.47
N VAL A 836 -3.07 11.81 -30.72
CA VAL A 836 -3.04 11.90 -29.27
C VAL A 836 -2.48 10.60 -28.65
N LEU A 837 -2.96 9.44 -29.07
CA LEU A 837 -2.53 8.14 -28.55
C LEU A 837 -1.08 7.82 -28.93
N SER A 838 -0.62 8.21 -30.11
CA SER A 838 0.80 8.11 -30.50
C SER A 838 1.71 8.83 -29.50
N SER A 839 1.30 10.02 -29.06
CA SER A 839 2.03 10.77 -28.03
C SER A 839 1.98 10.13 -26.63
N VAL A 840 0.95 9.33 -26.33
CA VAL A 840 0.88 8.52 -25.10
C VAL A 840 1.84 7.33 -25.18
N LEU A 841 1.83 6.60 -26.30
CA LEU A 841 2.70 5.44 -26.55
C LEU A 841 4.19 5.81 -26.56
N SER A 842 4.50 7.03 -27.02
CA SER A 842 5.87 7.57 -27.01
C SER A 842 6.35 8.05 -25.64
N CYS A 843 5.48 8.06 -24.63
CA CYS A 843 5.79 8.63 -23.32
C CYS A 843 6.53 7.60 -22.44
N PRO A 844 7.68 7.96 -21.82
CA PRO A 844 8.43 7.02 -20.97
C PRO A 844 7.68 6.50 -19.74
N SER A 845 6.66 7.23 -19.28
CA SER A 845 5.80 6.85 -18.16
C SER A 845 4.67 5.89 -18.54
N SER A 846 4.42 5.65 -19.84
CA SER A 846 3.34 4.78 -20.27
C SER A 846 3.61 3.32 -19.90
N SER A 847 2.63 2.69 -19.26
CA SER A 847 2.65 1.27 -18.90
C SER A 847 1.82 0.40 -19.85
N LEU A 848 1.28 0.99 -20.92
CA LEU A 848 0.31 0.33 -21.79
C LEU A 848 0.94 -0.79 -22.62
N ARG A 849 0.33 -1.97 -22.55
CA ARG A 849 0.69 -3.21 -23.27
C ARG A 849 -0.37 -3.64 -24.29
N GLU A 850 -1.65 -3.38 -24.01
CA GLU A 850 -2.77 -3.70 -24.89
C GLU A 850 -3.57 -2.43 -25.22
N LEU A 851 -3.79 -2.19 -26.51
CA LEU A 851 -4.62 -1.10 -27.01
C LEU A 851 -5.60 -1.63 -28.06
N ASP A 852 -6.89 -1.49 -27.80
CA ASP A 852 -7.94 -1.84 -28.74
C ASP A 852 -8.67 -0.58 -29.23
N LEU A 853 -8.53 -0.29 -30.53
CA LEU A 853 -9.18 0.83 -31.21
C LEU A 853 -10.14 0.36 -32.30
N SER A 854 -10.54 -0.91 -32.27
CA SER A 854 -11.41 -1.51 -33.28
C SER A 854 -12.71 -0.72 -33.49
N ASN A 855 -13.35 -0.86 -34.65
CA ASN A 855 -14.63 -0.23 -34.96
C ASN A 855 -14.63 1.32 -34.86
N ASN A 856 -13.49 1.97 -35.08
CA ASN A 856 -13.36 3.43 -35.17
C ASN A 856 -12.94 3.89 -36.58
N ASN A 857 -13.25 5.11 -36.99
CA ASN A 857 -12.90 5.59 -38.33
C ASN A 857 -11.51 6.27 -38.37
N LEU A 858 -10.48 5.48 -38.09
CA LEU A 858 -9.11 5.99 -37.91
C LEU A 858 -8.41 6.32 -39.23
N LYS A 859 -8.77 5.64 -40.32
CA LYS A 859 -8.16 5.75 -41.65
C LYS A 859 -6.64 5.50 -41.67
N ASP A 860 -6.07 5.44 -42.87
CA ASP A 860 -4.64 5.16 -43.04
C ASP A 860 -3.74 6.21 -42.38
N SER A 861 -4.06 7.49 -42.55
CA SER A 861 -3.30 8.61 -41.99
C SER A 861 -3.25 8.57 -40.46
N GLY A 862 -4.34 8.19 -39.80
CA GLY A 862 -4.36 8.02 -38.35
C GLY A 862 -3.49 6.86 -37.89
N VAL A 863 -3.64 5.68 -38.50
CA VAL A 863 -2.85 4.50 -38.10
C VAL A 863 -1.35 4.69 -38.35
N MET A 864 -0.97 5.39 -39.42
CA MET A 864 0.45 5.74 -39.63
C MET A 864 1.03 6.59 -38.49
N LEU A 865 0.25 7.49 -37.87
CA LEU A 865 0.69 8.23 -36.69
C LEU A 865 0.85 7.33 -35.46
N LEU A 866 -0.02 6.33 -35.27
CA LEU A 866 0.13 5.35 -34.19
C LEU A 866 1.42 4.55 -34.37
N PHE A 867 1.70 4.15 -35.61
CA PHE A 867 2.91 3.45 -36.01
C PHE A 867 4.19 4.24 -35.70
N GLU A 868 4.22 5.56 -35.95
CA GLU A 868 5.32 6.43 -35.51
C GLU A 868 5.51 6.42 -33.98
N GLY A 869 4.41 6.34 -33.22
CA GLY A 869 4.48 6.24 -31.75
C GLY A 869 5.03 4.90 -31.27
N LEU A 870 4.79 3.81 -32.01
CA LEU A 870 5.37 2.50 -31.74
C LEU A 870 6.87 2.44 -32.03
N GLU A 871 7.38 3.28 -32.95
CA GLU A 871 8.81 3.38 -33.25
C GLU A 871 9.65 3.86 -32.06
N ASN A 872 9.00 4.45 -31.06
CA ASN A 872 9.68 4.95 -29.88
C ASN A 872 10.26 3.80 -29.03
N PRO A 873 11.55 3.84 -28.64
CA PRO A 873 12.18 2.80 -27.84
C PRO A 873 11.58 2.63 -26.43
N HIS A 874 10.80 3.61 -25.97
CA HIS A 874 10.10 3.54 -24.68
C HIS A 874 8.70 2.91 -24.77
N CYS A 875 8.20 2.64 -25.98
CA CYS A 875 6.90 2.00 -26.16
C CYS A 875 6.94 0.56 -25.66
N ARG A 876 5.93 0.16 -24.86
CA ARG A 876 5.80 -1.19 -24.28
C ARG A 876 4.62 -1.98 -24.84
N LEU A 877 3.99 -1.47 -25.89
CA LEU A 877 2.79 -2.06 -26.45
C LEU A 877 3.13 -3.43 -27.06
N GLU A 878 2.41 -4.46 -26.65
CA GLU A 878 2.56 -5.84 -27.10
C GLU A 878 1.41 -6.26 -28.02
N THR A 879 0.20 -5.71 -27.79
CA THR A 879 -1.02 -6.02 -28.53
C THR A 879 -1.68 -4.75 -29.02
N LEU A 880 -1.91 -4.67 -30.33
CA LEU A 880 -2.66 -3.58 -30.96
C LEU A 880 -3.79 -4.16 -31.82
N ARG A 881 -5.04 -3.74 -31.56
CA ARG A 881 -6.21 -4.15 -32.36
C ARG A 881 -6.82 -2.95 -33.10
N LEU A 882 -6.95 -3.11 -34.42
CA LEU A 882 -7.39 -2.11 -35.39
C LEU A 882 -8.45 -2.69 -36.35
N ARG A 883 -9.29 -3.58 -35.83
CA ARG A 883 -10.31 -4.24 -36.65
C ARG A 883 -11.35 -3.24 -37.13
N SER A 884 -11.75 -3.32 -38.40
CA SER A 884 -12.79 -2.45 -38.98
C SER A 884 -12.48 -0.94 -38.82
N CYS A 885 -11.20 -0.54 -38.91
CA CYS A 885 -10.74 0.85 -38.74
C CYS A 885 -10.77 1.73 -40.01
N ASN A 886 -11.43 1.25 -41.07
CA ASN A 886 -11.46 1.86 -42.41
C ASN A 886 -10.07 2.05 -43.03
N LEU A 887 -9.18 1.07 -42.84
CA LEU A 887 -7.84 1.06 -43.43
C LEU A 887 -7.87 0.54 -44.87
N SER A 888 -6.99 1.08 -45.71
CA SER A 888 -6.72 0.64 -47.07
C SER A 888 -5.40 -0.11 -47.15
N LYS A 889 -5.03 -0.56 -48.37
CA LYS A 889 -3.74 -1.23 -48.63
C LYS A 889 -2.53 -0.45 -48.13
N LYS A 890 -2.60 0.89 -48.09
CA LYS A 890 -1.47 1.74 -47.67
C LYS A 890 -1.01 1.44 -46.25
N SER A 891 -1.93 1.13 -45.33
CA SER A 891 -1.59 0.76 -43.94
C SER A 891 -1.12 -0.68 -43.81
N CYS A 892 -1.48 -1.55 -44.76
CA CYS A 892 -1.17 -2.97 -44.76
C CYS A 892 0.14 -3.32 -45.47
N GLU A 893 0.79 -2.35 -46.13
CA GLU A 893 2.12 -2.49 -46.73
C GLU A 893 3.16 -1.55 -46.06
N PRO A 894 3.50 -1.77 -44.78
CA PRO A 894 4.58 -1.02 -44.19
C PRO A 894 5.92 -1.36 -44.84
N THR A 895 6.87 -0.41 -44.80
CA THR A 895 8.22 -0.63 -45.32
C THR A 895 8.87 -1.87 -44.70
N SER A 896 9.76 -2.54 -45.43
CA SER A 896 10.46 -3.74 -44.94
C SER A 896 11.16 -3.51 -43.58
N GLN A 897 11.70 -2.31 -43.39
CA GLN A 897 12.32 -1.88 -42.14
C GLN A 897 11.30 -1.75 -41.00
N PHE A 898 10.13 -1.16 -41.28
CA PHE A 898 9.04 -1.03 -40.31
C PHE A 898 8.43 -2.38 -39.93
N ARG A 899 8.28 -3.30 -40.89
CA ARG A 899 7.76 -4.66 -40.62
C ARG A 899 8.70 -5.44 -39.68
N LYS A 900 10.01 -5.33 -39.90
CA LYS A 900 11.03 -5.92 -39.01
C LYS A 900 10.98 -5.30 -37.61
N PHE A 901 10.81 -3.99 -37.54
CA PHE A 901 10.63 -3.25 -36.30
C PHE A 901 9.37 -3.70 -35.54
N LEU A 902 8.20 -3.70 -36.20
CA LEU A 902 6.94 -4.18 -35.62
C LEU A 902 7.03 -5.62 -35.11
N SER A 903 7.66 -6.52 -35.87
CA SER A 903 7.81 -7.94 -35.47
C SER A 903 8.72 -8.15 -34.25
N SER A 904 9.54 -7.16 -33.90
CA SER A 904 10.42 -7.22 -32.73
C SER A 904 9.77 -6.66 -31.46
N MET A 905 8.72 -5.83 -31.60
CA MET A 905 8.08 -5.09 -30.51
C MET A 905 6.67 -5.59 -30.19
N LEU A 906 5.82 -5.77 -31.21
CA LEU A 906 4.45 -6.28 -31.04
C LEU A 906 4.42 -7.81 -31.10
N LYS A 907 3.69 -8.42 -30.16
CA LYS A 907 3.35 -9.84 -30.17
C LYS A 907 2.11 -10.10 -31.04
N GLU A 908 1.15 -9.17 -31.03
CA GLU A 908 -0.13 -9.32 -31.72
C GLU A 908 -0.53 -7.98 -32.38
N LEU A 909 -0.84 -8.04 -33.68
CA LEU A 909 -1.42 -6.95 -34.44
C LEU A 909 -2.65 -7.48 -35.20
N ASP A 910 -3.84 -7.11 -34.75
CA ASP A 910 -5.10 -7.44 -35.43
C ASP A 910 -5.52 -6.26 -36.32
N MET A 911 -5.57 -6.47 -37.63
CA MET A 911 -6.08 -5.51 -38.63
C MET A 911 -7.21 -6.10 -39.47
N ASP A 912 -7.91 -7.11 -38.95
CA ASP A 912 -9.00 -7.78 -39.65
C ASP A 912 -10.11 -6.80 -40.08
N ASP A 913 -10.90 -7.21 -41.07
CA ASP A 913 -12.07 -6.46 -41.56
C ASP A 913 -11.77 -5.02 -42.05
N ASN A 914 -10.53 -4.79 -42.51
CA ASN A 914 -10.12 -3.61 -43.26
C ASN A 914 -10.06 -3.89 -44.78
N LYS A 915 -10.00 -2.85 -45.63
CA LYS A 915 -10.01 -2.96 -47.11
C LYS A 915 -8.64 -3.39 -47.68
N CYS A 916 -7.97 -4.35 -47.05
CA CYS A 916 -6.66 -4.87 -47.43
C CYS A 916 -6.78 -6.11 -48.34
N ARG A 917 -7.34 -5.95 -49.56
CA ARG A 917 -7.46 -7.05 -50.54
C ARG A 917 -6.62 -6.80 -51.79
N VAL A 918 -5.52 -7.54 -51.95
CA VAL A 918 -4.67 -7.55 -53.17
C VAL A 918 -5.53 -7.93 -54.37
N LEU A 919 -5.43 -7.14 -55.45
CA LEU A 919 -6.03 -7.48 -56.74
C LEU A 919 -5.08 -8.49 -57.39
N GLN A 920 -5.51 -9.74 -57.52
CA GLN A 920 -4.88 -10.66 -58.46
C GLN A 920 -5.50 -10.40 -59.84
N SER A 921 -4.79 -9.69 -60.70
CA SER A 921 -4.92 -9.82 -62.14
C SER A 921 -3.71 -10.58 -62.64
N SER A 922 -3.96 -11.75 -63.18
CA SER A 922 -3.00 -12.61 -63.89
C SER A 922 -2.47 -11.93 -65.15
N GLU A 923 -1.21 -12.19 -65.45
CA GLU A 923 -0.46 -12.11 -66.73
C GLU A 923 0.87 -11.34 -66.58
N ASP A 924 1.90 -11.97 -67.18
CA ASP A 924 3.32 -11.61 -67.26
C ASP A 924 4.26 -11.99 -66.10
N LEU A 925 4.76 -13.22 -66.16
CA LEU A 925 6.05 -13.62 -65.59
C LEU A 925 7.11 -13.68 -66.71
N PRO A 926 8.35 -13.26 -66.44
CA PRO A 926 9.48 -14.14 -66.71
C PRO A 926 10.34 -14.42 -65.47
N THR A 927 10.89 -15.62 -65.48
CA THR A 927 11.60 -16.42 -64.47
C THR A 927 13.05 -16.05 -64.18
N LEU A 928 13.52 -16.28 -62.92
CA LEU A 928 14.75 -17.00 -62.46
C LEU A 928 15.21 -16.50 -61.05
N PRO A 929 16.07 -17.22 -60.28
CA PRO A 929 16.13 -18.63 -59.86
C PRO A 929 16.10 -18.77 -58.30
N PRO A 930 16.14 -19.99 -57.71
CA PRO A 930 15.75 -20.23 -56.32
C PRO A 930 16.92 -20.08 -55.36
N GLN A 931 16.74 -19.29 -54.29
CA GLN A 931 17.39 -19.48 -52.98
C GLN A 931 16.91 -18.42 -51.98
N LEU A 932 15.95 -18.79 -51.14
CA LEU A 932 15.95 -18.64 -49.67
C LEU A 932 14.58 -19.10 -49.15
N GLU A 933 14.56 -20.24 -48.48
CA GLU A 933 13.43 -20.65 -47.64
C GLU A 933 13.37 -19.76 -46.40
N SER A 934 12.22 -19.14 -46.11
CA SER A 934 11.78 -18.84 -44.75
C SER A 934 10.26 -18.55 -44.70
N SER A 935 9.50 -19.57 -44.30
CA SER A 935 8.31 -19.60 -43.42
C SER A 935 7.28 -18.45 -43.29
N GLN A 936 7.18 -17.46 -44.20
CA GLN A 936 6.10 -16.44 -44.16
C GLN A 936 5.23 -16.36 -45.41
N SER A 937 5.48 -17.20 -46.43
CA SER A 937 4.63 -17.27 -47.63
C SER A 937 3.59 -18.41 -47.58
N GLN A 938 3.52 -19.18 -46.49
CA GLN A 938 2.49 -20.21 -46.29
C GLN A 938 1.17 -19.65 -45.76
N SER A 939 1.20 -18.63 -44.90
CA SER A 939 -0.01 -18.15 -44.20
C SER A 939 -1.06 -17.47 -45.09
N ILE A 940 -0.66 -16.84 -46.20
CA ILE A 940 -1.62 -16.17 -47.12
C ILE A 940 -2.30 -17.18 -48.07
N ARG A 941 -1.61 -18.27 -48.43
CA ARG A 941 -2.27 -19.39 -49.11
C ARG A 941 -3.15 -20.17 -48.12
N GLU A 942 -2.77 -20.25 -46.86
CA GLU A 942 -3.54 -20.93 -45.82
C GLU A 942 -4.85 -20.24 -45.48
N ILE A 943 -4.97 -18.90 -45.46
CA ILE A 943 -6.25 -18.24 -45.06
C ILE A 943 -7.34 -18.31 -46.14
N CYS A 944 -6.99 -18.14 -47.43
CA CYS A 944 -7.95 -18.42 -48.52
C CYS A 944 -8.28 -19.92 -48.60
N ASN A 945 -7.31 -20.78 -48.29
CA ASN A 945 -7.56 -22.19 -48.13
C ASN A 945 -8.33 -22.51 -46.84
N GLU A 946 -8.28 -21.73 -45.76
CA GLU A 946 -8.94 -21.99 -44.47
C GLU A 946 -10.42 -21.64 -44.51
N GLY A 947 -10.83 -20.55 -45.15
CA GLY A 947 -12.25 -20.28 -45.38
C GLY A 947 -12.91 -21.34 -46.27
N GLN A 948 -12.18 -21.83 -47.28
CA GLN A 948 -12.61 -22.96 -48.12
C GLN A 948 -12.51 -24.31 -47.39
N ARG A 949 -11.47 -24.54 -46.58
CA ARG A 949 -11.25 -25.75 -45.78
C ARG A 949 -12.27 -25.84 -44.66
N LEU A 950 -12.62 -24.74 -43.99
CA LEU A 950 -13.70 -24.66 -43.01
C LEU A 950 -15.05 -24.98 -43.67
N LYS A 951 -15.36 -24.40 -44.84
CA LYS A 951 -16.59 -24.76 -45.58
C LYS A 951 -16.59 -26.26 -45.94
N ASN A 952 -15.49 -26.82 -46.41
CA ASN A 952 -15.36 -28.26 -46.72
C ASN A 952 -15.44 -29.15 -45.47
N ASP A 953 -14.84 -28.72 -44.36
CA ASP A 953 -14.82 -29.42 -43.07
C ASP A 953 -16.17 -29.33 -42.34
N LEU A 954 -16.98 -28.30 -42.58
CA LEU A 954 -18.35 -28.22 -42.07
C LEU A 954 -19.35 -28.95 -42.97
N LYS A 955 -19.14 -28.94 -44.30
CA LYS A 955 -19.97 -29.70 -45.25
C LYS A 955 -19.98 -31.21 -44.98
N ARG A 956 -18.93 -31.79 -44.37
CA ARG A 956 -18.95 -33.21 -43.96
C ARG A 956 -20.02 -33.53 -42.90
N TYR A 957 -20.52 -32.52 -42.20
CA TYR A 957 -21.62 -32.63 -41.24
C TYR A 957 -22.96 -32.19 -41.84
N TYR A 958 -23.08 -32.14 -43.17
CA TYR A 958 -24.30 -31.70 -43.82
C TYR A 958 -25.52 -32.54 -43.43
N CYS A 959 -26.57 -31.85 -43.01
CA CYS A 959 -27.85 -32.42 -42.63
C CYS A 959 -28.92 -32.05 -43.64
N LYS A 960 -29.51 -33.06 -44.27
CA LYS A 960 -30.75 -32.88 -45.03
C LYS A 960 -31.90 -32.60 -44.05
N LEU A 961 -32.43 -31.37 -44.09
CA LEU A 961 -33.60 -30.93 -43.34
C LEU A 961 -34.86 -30.97 -44.21
N THR A 962 -36.03 -31.07 -43.55
CA THR A 962 -37.36 -31.01 -44.17
C THR A 962 -38.27 -30.19 -43.26
N LEU A 963 -39.03 -29.26 -43.82
CA LEU A 963 -39.99 -28.41 -43.10
C LEU A 963 -41.18 -29.26 -42.63
N ASP A 964 -41.70 -29.03 -41.42
CA ASP A 964 -42.76 -29.84 -40.82
C ASP A 964 -44.17 -29.24 -41.06
N PRO A 965 -45.00 -29.87 -41.92
CA PRO A 965 -46.36 -29.39 -42.17
C PRO A 965 -47.26 -29.41 -40.95
N SER A 966 -46.94 -30.20 -39.91
CA SER A 966 -47.72 -30.32 -38.69
C SER A 966 -47.52 -29.13 -37.72
N THR A 967 -46.36 -28.46 -37.81
CA THR A 967 -46.06 -27.27 -36.99
C THR A 967 -46.34 -25.95 -37.71
N THR A 968 -46.42 -25.98 -39.03
CA THR A 968 -46.46 -24.80 -39.91
C THR A 968 -47.68 -23.89 -39.68
N HIS A 969 -47.47 -22.59 -39.45
CA HIS A 969 -48.58 -21.63 -39.33
C HIS A 969 -49.47 -21.57 -40.60
N ARG A 970 -50.77 -21.29 -40.47
CA ARG A 970 -51.72 -21.30 -41.61
C ARG A 970 -51.40 -20.28 -42.70
N CYS A 971 -50.79 -19.14 -42.37
CA CYS A 971 -50.34 -18.14 -43.35
C CYS A 971 -48.98 -18.48 -44.03
N LEU A 972 -48.50 -19.72 -43.92
CA LEU A 972 -47.28 -20.19 -44.59
C LEU A 972 -47.66 -21.23 -45.62
N GLN A 973 -47.16 -21.07 -46.85
CA GLN A 973 -47.33 -22.03 -47.94
C GLN A 973 -46.02 -22.79 -48.14
N LEU A 974 -46.05 -24.10 -47.91
CA LEU A 974 -44.96 -25.03 -48.17
C LEU A 974 -44.94 -25.44 -49.65
N SER A 975 -43.75 -25.66 -50.20
CA SER A 975 -43.56 -26.33 -51.50
C SER A 975 -43.94 -27.82 -51.42
N ASP A 976 -44.23 -28.44 -52.57
CA ASP A 976 -44.62 -29.86 -52.64
C ASP A 976 -43.54 -30.81 -52.06
N ASP A 977 -42.27 -30.40 -52.08
CA ASP A 977 -41.14 -31.14 -51.53
C ASP A 977 -40.78 -30.76 -50.09
N ASN A 978 -41.55 -29.86 -49.45
CA ASN A 978 -41.34 -29.32 -48.11
C ASN A 978 -39.92 -28.77 -47.87
N ARG A 979 -39.35 -28.10 -48.88
CA ARG A 979 -38.02 -27.47 -48.81
C ARG A 979 -38.05 -25.96 -48.89
N GLU A 980 -39.13 -25.39 -49.40
CA GLU A 980 -39.35 -23.95 -49.44
C GLU A 980 -40.64 -23.60 -48.72
N VAL A 981 -40.62 -22.44 -48.07
CA VAL A 981 -41.79 -21.86 -47.42
C VAL A 981 -41.89 -20.39 -47.75
N THR A 982 -43.11 -19.93 -48.05
CA THR A 982 -43.41 -18.53 -48.30
C THR A 982 -44.56 -18.07 -47.42
N ARG A 983 -44.46 -16.87 -46.84
CA ARG A 983 -45.60 -16.24 -46.14
C ARG A 983 -46.59 -15.64 -47.13
N VAL A 984 -47.84 -16.09 -47.06
CA VAL A 984 -48.96 -15.68 -47.92
C VAL A 984 -50.07 -15.02 -47.10
N ASN A 985 -50.95 -14.27 -47.75
CA ASN A 985 -52.06 -13.60 -47.08
C ASN A 985 -53.22 -14.57 -46.79
N GLU A 986 -53.48 -15.53 -47.67
CA GLU A 986 -54.55 -16.52 -47.46
C GLU A 986 -54.13 -17.65 -46.51
N GLU A 987 -55.03 -18.07 -45.63
CA GLU A 987 -54.82 -19.27 -44.82
C GLU A 987 -54.81 -20.53 -45.67
N GLN A 988 -53.72 -21.29 -45.57
CA GLN A 988 -53.56 -22.58 -46.22
C GLN A 988 -54.41 -23.66 -45.55
N PRO A 989 -55.00 -24.60 -46.32
CA PRO A 989 -55.97 -25.57 -45.83
C PRO A 989 -55.32 -26.75 -45.08
N TYR A 990 -54.39 -26.46 -44.16
CA TYR A 990 -53.76 -27.48 -43.35
C TYR A 990 -54.71 -28.03 -42.27
N PRO A 991 -54.70 -29.35 -42.01
CA PRO A 991 -55.50 -29.94 -40.95
C PRO A 991 -55.07 -29.42 -39.58
N GLY A 992 -56.03 -29.34 -38.65
CA GLY A 992 -55.77 -28.97 -37.26
C GLY A 992 -54.79 -29.94 -36.62
N HIS A 993 -53.72 -29.41 -36.00
CA HIS A 993 -52.70 -30.19 -35.33
C HIS A 993 -52.29 -29.52 -34.00
N PRO A 994 -52.10 -30.26 -32.91
CA PRO A 994 -51.75 -29.69 -31.61
C PRO A 994 -50.43 -28.90 -31.66
N ASP A 995 -49.46 -29.36 -32.43
CA ASP A 995 -48.15 -28.71 -32.56
C ASP A 995 -48.11 -27.55 -33.57
N ARG A 996 -49.25 -27.12 -34.13
CA ARG A 996 -49.27 -26.02 -35.10
C ARG A 996 -49.11 -24.66 -34.42
N PHE A 997 -48.24 -23.78 -34.92
CA PHE A 997 -48.23 -22.39 -34.49
C PHE A 997 -49.54 -21.69 -34.92
N ASP A 998 -50.17 -20.94 -34.01
CA ASP A 998 -51.49 -20.32 -34.24
C ASP A 998 -51.48 -18.79 -34.33
N HIS A 999 -50.50 -18.12 -33.71
CA HIS A 999 -50.43 -16.66 -33.63
C HIS A 999 -49.17 -16.10 -34.29
N TRP A 1000 -47.99 -16.55 -33.87
CA TRP A 1000 -46.73 -16.14 -34.47
C TRP A 1000 -46.48 -16.97 -35.74
N VAL A 1001 -46.24 -16.28 -36.87
CA VAL A 1001 -46.04 -16.93 -38.17
C VAL A 1001 -44.67 -17.62 -38.24
N GLN A 1002 -44.63 -18.87 -37.79
CA GLN A 1002 -43.42 -19.68 -37.61
C GLN A 1002 -43.66 -21.15 -37.97
N LEU A 1003 -42.57 -21.92 -38.14
CA LEU A 1003 -42.59 -23.37 -38.32
C LEU A 1003 -41.29 -24.02 -37.82
N LEU A 1004 -41.31 -25.34 -37.59
CA LEU A 1004 -40.12 -26.16 -37.30
C LEU A 1004 -39.81 -27.14 -38.43
N CYS A 1005 -38.57 -27.63 -38.47
CA CYS A 1005 -38.19 -28.81 -39.23
C CYS A 1005 -38.58 -30.09 -38.48
N THR A 1006 -38.77 -31.19 -39.21
CA THR A 1006 -39.21 -32.48 -38.63
C THR A 1006 -38.15 -33.18 -37.79
N ARG A 1007 -36.87 -32.97 -38.13
CA ARG A 1007 -35.73 -33.66 -37.52
C ARG A 1007 -35.18 -32.91 -36.31
N GLY A 1008 -35.12 -33.58 -35.16
CA GLY A 1008 -34.35 -33.14 -33.99
C GLY A 1008 -32.86 -33.47 -34.17
N LEU A 1009 -32.00 -32.54 -33.76
CA LEU A 1009 -30.55 -32.59 -33.88
C LEU A 1009 -29.93 -32.87 -32.50
N THR A 1010 -29.17 -33.96 -32.41
CA THR A 1010 -28.45 -34.40 -31.19
C THR A 1010 -26.96 -34.59 -31.42
N ASP A 1011 -26.49 -34.27 -32.63
CA ASP A 1011 -25.11 -34.45 -33.10
C ASP A 1011 -24.65 -33.23 -33.89
N ARG A 1012 -23.40 -33.26 -34.37
CA ARG A 1012 -22.85 -32.23 -35.26
C ARG A 1012 -23.65 -32.13 -36.55
N CYS A 1013 -24.14 -30.94 -36.87
CA CYS A 1013 -25.06 -30.74 -37.97
C CYS A 1013 -24.84 -29.39 -38.65
N TYR A 1014 -24.72 -29.41 -39.98
CA TYR A 1014 -24.52 -28.25 -40.83
C TYR A 1014 -25.62 -28.14 -41.88
N TRP A 1015 -26.19 -26.95 -42.10
CA TRP A 1015 -27.11 -26.70 -43.21
C TRP A 1015 -27.02 -25.25 -43.69
N GLU A 1016 -27.41 -25.03 -44.95
CA GLU A 1016 -27.49 -23.69 -45.57
C GLU A 1016 -28.94 -23.39 -45.96
N VAL A 1017 -29.34 -22.13 -45.79
CA VAL A 1017 -30.64 -21.62 -46.20
C VAL A 1017 -30.48 -20.38 -47.06
N GLU A 1018 -31.31 -20.29 -48.09
CA GLU A 1018 -31.46 -19.11 -48.92
C GLU A 1018 -32.78 -18.42 -48.54
N PHE A 1019 -32.79 -17.10 -48.45
CA PHE A 1019 -33.93 -16.36 -47.95
C PHE A 1019 -34.29 -15.16 -48.83
N LYS A 1020 -35.50 -14.64 -48.65
CA LYS A 1020 -35.95 -13.40 -49.27
C LYS A 1020 -36.76 -12.60 -48.25
N GLY A 1021 -36.45 -11.32 -48.10
CA GLY A 1021 -37.06 -10.43 -47.13
C GLY A 1021 -36.52 -10.59 -45.71
N GLY A 1022 -37.32 -10.23 -44.71
CA GLY A 1022 -36.95 -10.25 -43.28
C GLY A 1022 -37.39 -11.53 -42.56
N ILE A 1023 -36.45 -12.44 -42.32
CA ILE A 1023 -36.74 -13.77 -41.75
C ILE A 1023 -35.96 -14.02 -40.44
N TYR A 1024 -36.49 -14.92 -39.62
CA TYR A 1024 -35.84 -15.43 -38.41
C TYR A 1024 -35.38 -16.86 -38.65
N ILE A 1025 -34.07 -17.12 -38.63
CA ILE A 1025 -33.46 -18.46 -38.70
C ILE A 1025 -33.13 -18.89 -37.28
N SER A 1026 -33.78 -19.92 -36.77
CA SER A 1026 -33.73 -20.28 -35.36
C SER A 1026 -33.42 -21.75 -35.12
N VAL A 1027 -32.95 -22.05 -33.91
CA VAL A 1027 -32.84 -23.39 -33.36
C VAL A 1027 -33.49 -23.39 -31.98
N THR A 1028 -34.35 -24.37 -31.70
CA THR A 1028 -35.17 -24.40 -30.47
C THR A 1028 -35.34 -25.80 -29.93
N TYR A 1029 -35.56 -25.94 -28.63
CA TYR A 1029 -36.08 -27.18 -28.07
C TYR A 1029 -37.51 -27.47 -28.53
N ARG A 1030 -37.90 -28.75 -28.50
CA ARG A 1030 -39.25 -29.17 -28.91
C ARG A 1030 -40.34 -28.59 -27.99
N GLY A 1031 -40.01 -28.29 -26.74
CA GLY A 1031 -40.93 -27.77 -25.72
C GLY A 1031 -41.40 -26.33 -25.92
N ILE A 1032 -40.97 -25.63 -26.97
CA ILE A 1032 -41.42 -24.25 -27.24
C ILE A 1032 -42.95 -24.17 -27.30
N THR A 1033 -43.52 -23.19 -26.58
CA THR A 1033 -44.98 -22.97 -26.60
C THR A 1033 -45.40 -22.52 -28.00
N ARG A 1034 -46.47 -23.08 -28.54
CA ARG A 1034 -46.91 -22.79 -29.94
C ARG A 1034 -48.26 -22.08 -30.03
N LYS A 1035 -48.88 -21.81 -28.89
CA LYS A 1035 -50.25 -21.30 -28.79
C LYS A 1035 -50.30 -19.95 -28.08
N GLY A 1036 -50.90 -18.96 -28.73
CA GLY A 1036 -51.12 -17.63 -28.16
C GLY A 1036 -50.03 -16.61 -28.44
N LYS A 1037 -50.18 -15.43 -27.83
CA LYS A 1037 -49.42 -14.20 -28.17
C LYS A 1037 -48.26 -13.86 -27.22
N SER A 1038 -47.89 -14.77 -26.32
CA SER A 1038 -46.81 -14.52 -25.35
C SER A 1038 -45.43 -14.51 -26.04
N ASN A 1039 -44.44 -13.90 -25.38
CA ASN A 1039 -43.04 -13.96 -25.82
C ASN A 1039 -42.50 -15.41 -25.79
N GLU A 1040 -43.00 -16.25 -24.87
CA GLU A 1040 -42.70 -17.68 -24.80
C GLU A 1040 -43.00 -18.44 -26.10
N CYS A 1041 -43.92 -17.92 -26.92
CA CYS A 1041 -44.30 -18.54 -28.19
C CYS A 1041 -43.47 -18.09 -29.40
N ARG A 1042 -42.57 -17.11 -29.24
CA ARG A 1042 -41.81 -16.51 -30.33
C ARG A 1042 -40.34 -16.91 -30.26
N MET A 1043 -39.83 -17.52 -31.32
CA MET A 1043 -38.44 -17.93 -31.42
C MET A 1043 -37.50 -16.74 -31.23
N GLY A 1044 -36.46 -16.94 -30.41
CA GLY A 1044 -35.50 -15.92 -29.96
C GLY A 1044 -35.95 -15.09 -28.75
N ARG A 1045 -37.24 -15.11 -28.37
CA ARG A 1045 -37.79 -14.34 -27.24
C ARG A 1045 -38.03 -15.14 -25.96
N ASN A 1046 -37.51 -16.36 -25.91
CA ASN A 1046 -37.53 -17.25 -24.75
C ASN A 1046 -36.14 -17.86 -24.56
N ASP A 1047 -35.95 -18.54 -23.44
CA ASP A 1047 -34.72 -19.27 -23.07
C ASP A 1047 -34.59 -20.64 -23.75
N HIS A 1048 -35.60 -21.08 -24.51
CA HIS A 1048 -35.61 -22.35 -25.24
C HIS A 1048 -35.18 -22.24 -26.70
N SER A 1049 -34.88 -21.03 -27.20
CA SER A 1049 -34.57 -20.80 -28.62
C SER A 1049 -33.54 -19.71 -28.88
N TRP A 1050 -32.70 -19.97 -29.88
CA TRP A 1050 -31.66 -19.07 -30.39
C TRP A 1050 -32.00 -18.69 -31.83
N SER A 1051 -32.03 -17.39 -32.13
CA SER A 1051 -32.52 -16.92 -33.42
C SER A 1051 -31.63 -15.85 -34.03
N LEU A 1052 -31.44 -15.92 -35.34
CA LEU A 1052 -30.85 -14.88 -36.18
C LEU A 1052 -31.95 -14.26 -37.03
N PHE A 1053 -32.20 -12.96 -36.86
CA PHE A 1053 -32.94 -12.20 -37.85
C PHE A 1053 -31.99 -11.73 -38.95
N CYS A 1054 -32.40 -11.89 -40.20
CA CYS A 1054 -31.70 -11.36 -41.36
C CYS A 1054 -32.68 -10.72 -42.34
N SER A 1055 -32.28 -9.62 -42.98
CA SER A 1055 -33.08 -8.89 -43.96
C SER A 1055 -32.29 -8.51 -45.22
N ASP A 1056 -33.01 -8.34 -46.33
CA ASP A 1056 -32.45 -7.83 -47.59
C ASP A 1056 -31.88 -6.40 -47.46
N ALA A 1057 -32.26 -5.65 -46.42
CA ALA A 1057 -31.77 -4.30 -46.11
C ALA A 1057 -30.48 -4.29 -45.28
N TYR A 1058 -29.78 -5.42 -45.19
CA TYR A 1058 -28.54 -5.62 -44.42
C TYR A 1058 -28.68 -5.57 -42.89
N ASP A 1059 -29.89 -5.75 -42.35
CA ASP A 1059 -30.08 -5.84 -40.90
C ASP A 1059 -29.91 -7.27 -40.42
N TYR A 1060 -28.83 -7.54 -39.68
CA TYR A 1060 -28.61 -8.80 -38.98
C TYR A 1060 -28.62 -8.56 -37.48
N HIS A 1061 -29.41 -9.35 -36.76
CA HIS A 1061 -29.37 -9.30 -35.30
C HIS A 1061 -29.80 -10.63 -34.68
N PHE A 1062 -29.12 -10.99 -33.60
CA PHE A 1062 -29.37 -12.21 -32.85
C PHE A 1062 -30.36 -11.96 -31.72
N TRP A 1063 -31.19 -12.96 -31.45
CA TRP A 1063 -32.16 -12.97 -30.36
C TRP A 1063 -31.96 -14.23 -29.51
N GLN A 1064 -31.82 -14.04 -28.20
CA GLN A 1064 -31.88 -15.09 -27.20
C GLN A 1064 -32.53 -14.52 -25.94
N ASN A 1065 -33.52 -15.22 -25.36
CA ASN A 1065 -34.22 -14.81 -24.14
C ASN A 1065 -34.72 -13.34 -24.17
N GLY A 1066 -35.15 -12.86 -25.34
CA GLY A 1066 -35.64 -11.48 -25.50
C GLY A 1066 -34.57 -10.39 -25.57
N MET A 1067 -33.28 -10.75 -25.45
CA MET A 1067 -32.16 -9.85 -25.69
C MET A 1067 -31.84 -9.78 -27.19
N LYS A 1068 -31.63 -8.57 -27.71
CA LYS A 1068 -31.27 -8.32 -29.11
C LYS A 1068 -29.79 -7.90 -29.20
N THR A 1069 -29.00 -8.62 -29.99
CA THR A 1069 -27.61 -8.27 -30.30
C THR A 1069 -27.49 -7.92 -31.77
N ASN A 1070 -27.17 -6.67 -32.10
CA ASN A 1070 -26.99 -6.25 -33.50
C ASN A 1070 -25.64 -6.78 -34.02
N VAL A 1071 -25.63 -7.24 -35.28
CA VAL A 1071 -24.41 -7.68 -35.96
C VAL A 1071 -24.32 -6.99 -37.31
N HIS A 1072 -23.17 -6.40 -37.58
CA HIS A 1072 -22.89 -5.69 -38.82
C HIS A 1072 -21.90 -6.53 -39.64
N PRO A 1073 -22.38 -7.45 -40.51
CA PRO A 1073 -21.47 -8.24 -41.33
C PRO A 1073 -20.72 -7.34 -42.35
N PRO A 1074 -19.51 -7.73 -42.78
CA PRO A 1074 -18.70 -6.95 -43.72
C PRO A 1074 -19.47 -6.61 -45.00
N SER A 1075 -19.34 -5.37 -45.46
CA SER A 1075 -20.01 -4.84 -46.66
C SER A 1075 -19.37 -5.38 -47.95
N SER A 1076 -19.56 -6.67 -48.23
CA SER A 1076 -19.25 -7.26 -49.53
C SER A 1076 -20.39 -8.15 -49.99
N SER A 1077 -20.90 -7.84 -51.19
CA SER A 1077 -21.98 -8.48 -51.96
C SER A 1077 -23.28 -8.86 -51.22
N VAL A 1078 -24.41 -8.54 -51.84
CA VAL A 1078 -25.73 -9.05 -51.42
C VAL A 1078 -25.69 -10.58 -51.50
N SER A 1079 -25.66 -11.25 -50.35
CA SER A 1079 -25.83 -12.71 -50.30
C SER A 1079 -26.97 -13.01 -49.36
N HIS A 1080 -28.04 -13.56 -49.92
CA HIS A 1080 -29.22 -13.98 -49.18
C HIS A 1080 -29.07 -15.43 -48.68
N LYS A 1081 -27.84 -15.86 -48.37
CA LYS A 1081 -27.55 -17.22 -47.88
C LYS A 1081 -26.88 -17.20 -46.51
N VAL A 1082 -27.42 -18.01 -45.60
CA VAL A 1082 -26.91 -18.21 -44.24
C VAL A 1082 -26.65 -19.70 -44.02
N ALA A 1083 -25.49 -20.02 -43.44
CA ALA A 1083 -25.18 -21.36 -42.94
C ALA A 1083 -25.35 -21.41 -41.43
N VAL A 1084 -25.79 -22.54 -40.93
CA VAL A 1084 -25.90 -22.82 -39.49
C VAL A 1084 -25.17 -24.11 -39.19
N TYR A 1085 -24.35 -24.09 -38.15
CA TYR A 1085 -23.62 -25.24 -37.63
C TYR A 1085 -23.92 -25.45 -36.15
N VAL A 1086 -24.38 -26.64 -35.79
CA VAL A 1086 -24.60 -27.08 -34.43
C VAL A 1086 -23.53 -28.11 -34.09
N ASP A 1087 -22.78 -27.93 -33.01
CA ASP A 1087 -21.98 -28.97 -32.37
C ASP A 1087 -22.63 -29.32 -31.03
N TYR A 1088 -23.57 -30.26 -31.08
CA TYR A 1088 -24.38 -30.63 -29.92
C TYR A 1088 -23.53 -31.15 -28.74
N PRO A 1089 -22.56 -32.07 -28.93
CA PRO A 1089 -21.68 -32.50 -27.83
C PRO A 1089 -20.82 -31.40 -27.23
N ALA A 1090 -20.38 -30.42 -28.04
CA ALA A 1090 -19.57 -29.30 -27.57
C ALA A 1090 -20.40 -28.14 -27.00
N GLY A 1091 -21.73 -28.18 -27.13
CA GLY A 1091 -22.61 -27.11 -26.68
C GLY A 1091 -22.46 -25.81 -27.48
N THR A 1092 -22.19 -25.90 -28.80
CA THR A 1092 -22.02 -24.69 -29.64
C THR A 1092 -23.02 -24.63 -30.79
N LEU A 1093 -23.53 -23.44 -31.08
CA LEU A 1093 -24.39 -23.13 -32.22
C LEU A 1093 -23.84 -21.90 -32.93
N SER A 1094 -23.38 -22.07 -34.17
CA SER A 1094 -22.71 -21.03 -34.96
C SER A 1094 -23.50 -20.68 -36.22
N PHE A 1095 -23.60 -19.39 -36.50
CA PHE A 1095 -24.24 -18.85 -37.71
C PHE A 1095 -23.18 -18.20 -38.60
N TYR A 1096 -23.30 -18.37 -39.91
CA TYR A 1096 -22.39 -17.84 -40.91
C TYR A 1096 -23.16 -17.22 -42.07
N LYS A 1097 -22.65 -16.12 -42.64
CA LYS A 1097 -23.07 -15.61 -43.95
C LYS A 1097 -22.25 -16.32 -45.03
N VAL A 1098 -22.91 -16.83 -46.07
CA VAL A 1098 -22.23 -17.53 -47.17
C VAL A 1098 -21.93 -16.51 -48.27
N SER A 1099 -20.67 -16.30 -48.65
CA SER A 1099 -20.30 -15.36 -49.73
C SER A 1099 -19.24 -15.97 -50.64
N SER A 1100 -19.53 -16.07 -51.96
CA SER A 1100 -18.60 -16.53 -53.00
C SER A 1100 -17.68 -17.69 -52.57
N ASP A 1101 -18.30 -18.77 -52.07
CA ASP A 1101 -17.67 -19.99 -51.54
C ASP A 1101 -16.85 -19.91 -50.24
N THR A 1102 -17.00 -18.83 -49.48
CA THR A 1102 -16.45 -18.70 -48.13
C THR A 1102 -17.57 -18.56 -47.08
N LEU A 1103 -17.32 -19.06 -45.87
CA LEU A 1103 -18.18 -18.87 -44.72
C LEU A 1103 -17.65 -17.71 -43.88
N ILE A 1104 -18.46 -16.66 -43.74
CA ILE A 1104 -18.17 -15.52 -42.86
C ILE A 1104 -18.90 -15.77 -41.55
N HIS A 1105 -18.18 -15.98 -40.46
CA HIS A 1105 -18.78 -16.17 -39.14
C HIS A 1105 -19.57 -14.93 -38.72
N LEU A 1106 -20.80 -15.15 -38.24
CA LEU A 1106 -21.68 -14.09 -37.74
C LEU A 1106 -21.73 -14.11 -36.21
N HIS A 1107 -21.93 -15.28 -35.61
CA HIS A 1107 -22.03 -15.43 -34.16
C HIS A 1107 -21.98 -16.90 -33.75
N THR A 1108 -21.52 -17.17 -32.52
CA THR A 1108 -21.61 -18.48 -31.88
C THR A 1108 -22.23 -18.34 -30.50
N PHE A 1109 -23.31 -19.08 -30.26
CA PHE A 1109 -23.86 -19.32 -28.92
C PHE A 1109 -23.12 -20.49 -28.28
N ASN A 1110 -22.70 -20.31 -27.02
CA ASN A 1110 -22.15 -21.38 -26.18
C ASN A 1110 -23.16 -21.69 -25.07
N THR A 1111 -23.69 -22.91 -25.05
CA THR A 1111 -24.72 -23.34 -24.11
C THR A 1111 -24.75 -24.86 -23.99
N ALA A 1112 -25.00 -25.38 -22.79
CA ALA A 1112 -25.20 -26.82 -22.60
C ALA A 1112 -26.59 -27.21 -23.12
N PHE A 1113 -26.66 -27.97 -24.21
CA PHE A 1113 -27.94 -28.42 -24.77
C PHE A 1113 -28.51 -29.59 -23.95
N THR A 1114 -29.74 -29.42 -23.44
CA THR A 1114 -30.39 -30.39 -22.55
C THR A 1114 -31.38 -31.31 -23.27
N GLU A 1115 -31.84 -30.91 -24.47
CA GLU A 1115 -32.82 -31.64 -25.28
C GLU A 1115 -32.47 -31.56 -26.78
N PRO A 1116 -32.99 -32.47 -27.62
CA PRO A 1116 -32.81 -32.39 -29.07
C PRO A 1116 -33.24 -31.03 -29.65
N LEU A 1117 -32.40 -30.49 -30.52
CA LEU A 1117 -32.58 -29.17 -31.11
C LEU A 1117 -33.32 -29.23 -32.45
N TYR A 1118 -34.30 -28.36 -32.68
CA TYR A 1118 -35.10 -28.30 -33.89
C TYR A 1118 -34.83 -26.98 -34.63
N PRO A 1119 -34.33 -27.03 -35.89
CA PRO A 1119 -34.28 -25.85 -36.74
C PRO A 1119 -35.70 -25.30 -36.98
N GLY A 1120 -35.85 -23.98 -36.95
CA GLY A 1120 -37.13 -23.30 -37.10
C GLY A 1120 -37.02 -21.97 -37.82
N PHE A 1121 -38.12 -21.53 -38.42
CA PHE A 1121 -38.16 -20.31 -39.24
C PHE A 1121 -39.35 -19.43 -38.86
N GLY A 1122 -39.14 -18.11 -38.80
CA GLY A 1122 -40.17 -17.10 -38.51
C GLY A 1122 -40.23 -15.98 -39.55
N PHE A 1123 -41.43 -15.44 -39.81
CA PHE A 1123 -41.67 -14.57 -40.97
C PHE A 1123 -42.33 -13.24 -40.57
N GLY A 1124 -41.70 -12.11 -40.92
CA GLY A 1124 -42.17 -10.77 -40.56
C GLY A 1124 -43.32 -10.20 -41.42
N SER A 1125 -43.32 -10.45 -42.73
CA SER A 1125 -44.30 -9.88 -43.67
C SER A 1125 -44.60 -10.82 -44.84
N THR A 1126 -45.71 -10.58 -45.53
CA THR A 1126 -46.14 -11.35 -46.71
C THR A 1126 -45.14 -11.22 -47.85
N GLY A 1127 -44.86 -12.32 -48.54
CA GLY A 1127 -43.90 -12.39 -49.65
C GLY A 1127 -42.46 -12.72 -49.22
N TYR A 1128 -42.21 -12.87 -47.92
CA TYR A 1128 -40.92 -13.38 -47.41
C TYR A 1128 -40.87 -14.90 -47.52
N SER A 1129 -39.72 -15.42 -47.94
CA SER A 1129 -39.53 -16.86 -48.17
C SER A 1129 -38.19 -17.37 -47.66
N VAL A 1130 -38.15 -18.67 -47.39
CA VAL A 1130 -36.93 -19.42 -47.04
C VAL A 1130 -36.91 -20.73 -47.81
N SER A 1131 -35.78 -21.06 -48.43
CA SER A 1131 -35.52 -22.33 -49.09
C SER A 1131 -34.29 -23.03 -48.50
N LEU A 1132 -34.43 -24.33 -48.22
CA LEU A 1132 -33.35 -25.18 -47.74
C LEU A 1132 -32.43 -25.55 -48.90
N CYS A 1133 -31.15 -25.18 -48.83
CA CYS A 1133 -30.18 -25.46 -49.89
C CYS A 1133 -29.80 -26.96 -49.93
N SER A 1134 -29.67 -27.51 -51.13
CA SER A 1134 -28.99 -28.79 -51.36
C SER A 1134 -27.49 -28.56 -51.53
N LEU A 1135 -26.66 -29.13 -50.65
CA LEU A 1135 -25.21 -28.92 -50.61
C LEU A 1135 -24.36 -30.05 -51.17
#